data_AF-A0A2S7QZN1-F1
#
_entry.id   AF-A0A2S7QZN1-F1
#
_cell.length_a   1.000
_cell.length_b   1.000
_cell.length_c   1.000
_cell.angle_alpha   90.00
_cell.angle_beta   90.00
_cell.angle_gamma   90.00
#
_symmetry.space_group_name_H-M   'P 1'
#
loop_
_entity.id
_entity.type
_entity.pdbx_description
1 polymer ?
#
loop_
_entity_poly.entity_id
_entity_poly.type
_entity_poly.pdbx_seq_one_letter_code
_entity_poly.pdbx_strand_id
1 'polypeptide(L)'
;MANRLQCFTFDDHNAVAALQAICIYVLLRLSEADEDATNFDIPLISTMTGLSVKYNKSPTWEGWLLAESLRRLLFDLSPGTQQNCCDGARLLTQMGLPCHKNIWKAQTQNEWEWEYTAQYASKYQHLTFGDLLQHGKEEGSTGNVLDDWLANMDDFGTLVVAVLVRRLSDDVRQLVIVLSNNAKDSQRLKLLRLHLSCIENRTLNAESGASLNMMPQPRMYTSSLHNLSIPNVSLTSTVLSCPNIPQLTSHNPYRASPIMSDHRSHFPVHPVAHPKSIIGGSPSDKYRFTVLTPGLLRYEWAPDSVFEDRASVFALHRAQPVPPFRIITHPHVLELITTNFHLTYNLGESFAPSSLSAGIKGTFADHSSMWRYGEPSENLGGTARTLDDADGRIPLGPGVLSRRGFATVDDSESMLFDEEGFVATRREGEGRVDGYLFAYGHDYQGAVQALYTLSGKQPLLPRWALGNWWSRYYPYSDAEYLALMDRFAEEKIPFSVAVLDMDWHLVDDPKVRASGKTGWTGYTWNKELFPKPEKFLAELHKRKLKVSLNDHPADGVQSYEELYPAMAAALDHPTQENDPIHFDITSRPFLNAFFDVLHRPLEKQGVDFWWIDWQQGSYSRIPGIDPLWVLNHFHFLDNALGNKHPLTFSRYAGPGSHRYPVGFSGDTIVTWDSLAFQPEFTATASNIGYGWWSHDIGGHLHGYKDDELGTRWVQLGCFSPVLRLHSSNSRWNNKAPWTYGREAEGVMGDFLRLRHRLLPYLYTMNARSAIDGVPLVRPMYWVWPEERAAYKVANQFVFGSELLVMPVVRKADAKLRLGKTRGWLPGGRAWVDVFTGARYRGGRELVVSRGLDGYPVFAGEGAIVPLDGEAEPGNGGEEEVRKVEVWVVVGRDGAFEMLEDDGTGSRVEDVQWVKTSIKYEQASGKVIIGPTTGSQDPEHKTQDWSIRFLGLHTPDLHATLQTTPGDEPLNLNPEPVHNGTLLHLNAIPYSAQASISISIGNTNSAPVLTPTDPRKFIRPILADAQVEYKLKERIWGVVDADGEEGEGEEGKKLRMVSGLLALRGVGGSGEEEENLRDAVMEYIFAG
;
A
#
# COMPACT_ATOMS: atom_id res chain seq x y z
N MET A 1 -24.24 -45.92 -10.53
CA MET A 1 -23.16 -45.56 -11.49
C MET A 1 -22.50 -46.77 -12.13
N ALA A 2 -22.01 -47.76 -11.37
CA ALA A 2 -21.37 -48.97 -11.90
C ALA A 2 -22.21 -49.75 -12.95
N ASN A 3 -23.53 -49.86 -12.76
CA ASN A 3 -24.42 -50.56 -13.72
C ASN A 3 -24.70 -49.79 -15.04
N ARG A 4 -24.29 -48.52 -15.18
CA ARG A 4 -24.41 -47.77 -16.45
C ARG A 4 -23.10 -47.72 -17.26
N LEU A 5 -21.98 -48.16 -16.68
CA LEU A 5 -20.70 -48.29 -17.39
C LEU A 5 -20.62 -49.55 -18.26
N GLN A 6 -21.59 -50.46 -18.17
CA GLN A 6 -21.63 -51.71 -18.96
C GLN A 6 -21.99 -51.51 -20.45
N CYS A 7 -22.36 -50.31 -20.89
CA CYS A 7 -22.79 -50.06 -22.27
C CYS A 7 -21.76 -49.35 -23.16
N PHE A 8 -20.54 -49.11 -22.68
CA PHE A 8 -19.48 -48.53 -23.51
C PHE A 8 -18.38 -49.58 -23.75
N THR A 9 -18.36 -50.16 -24.95
CA THR A 9 -17.20 -50.87 -25.48
C THR A 9 -16.18 -49.81 -25.91
N PHE A 10 -15.18 -49.57 -25.07
CA PHE A 10 -14.04 -48.72 -25.41
C PHE A 10 -12.97 -49.58 -26.10
N ASP A 11 -12.77 -49.38 -27.40
CA ASP A 11 -11.70 -50.04 -28.16
C ASP A 11 -10.31 -49.43 -27.88
N ASP A 12 -10.24 -48.33 -27.12
CA ASP A 12 -9.00 -47.64 -26.76
C ASP A 12 -8.70 -47.80 -25.26
N HIS A 13 -7.74 -48.66 -24.94
CA HIS A 13 -7.28 -48.94 -23.58
C HIS A 13 -6.75 -47.70 -22.84
N ASN A 14 -6.26 -46.68 -23.56
CA ASN A 14 -5.79 -45.43 -22.94
C ASN A 14 -6.96 -44.53 -22.50
N ALA A 15 -8.08 -44.57 -23.23
CA ALA A 15 -9.27 -43.80 -22.89
C ALA A 15 -9.93 -44.32 -21.62
N VAL A 16 -9.96 -45.64 -21.42
CA VAL A 16 -10.48 -46.27 -20.19
C VAL A 16 -9.61 -45.92 -18.98
N ALA A 17 -8.28 -46.00 -19.13
CA ALA A 17 -7.33 -45.68 -18.07
C ALA A 17 -7.40 -44.19 -17.66
N ALA A 18 -7.55 -43.28 -18.62
CA ALA A 18 -7.74 -41.86 -18.36
C ALA A 18 -9.09 -41.57 -17.68
N LEU A 19 -10.18 -42.21 -18.12
CA LEU A 19 -11.50 -42.10 -17.48
C LEU A 19 -11.49 -42.58 -16.03
N GLN A 20 -10.81 -43.69 -15.74
CA GLN A 20 -10.65 -44.22 -14.39
C GLN A 20 -9.83 -43.28 -13.51
N ALA A 21 -8.73 -42.73 -14.03
CA ALA A 21 -7.92 -41.74 -13.31
C ALA A 21 -8.71 -40.47 -12.97
N ILE A 22 -9.52 -39.98 -13.91
CA ILE A 22 -10.38 -38.80 -13.71
C ILE A 22 -11.47 -39.08 -12.67
N CYS A 23 -12.12 -40.25 -12.73
CA CYS A 23 -13.16 -40.61 -11.74
C CYS A 23 -12.59 -40.77 -10.33
N ILE A 24 -11.41 -41.39 -10.20
CA ILE A 24 -10.72 -41.54 -8.90
C ILE A 24 -10.33 -40.17 -8.34
N TYR A 25 -9.78 -39.28 -9.17
CA TYR A 25 -9.42 -37.92 -8.77
C TYR A 25 -10.64 -37.12 -8.28
N VAL A 26 -11.77 -37.20 -9.01
CA VAL A 26 -13.01 -36.48 -8.64
C VAL A 26 -13.64 -37.04 -7.37
N LEU A 27 -13.64 -38.36 -7.17
CA LEU A 27 -14.18 -38.98 -5.95
C LEU A 27 -13.36 -38.62 -4.71
N LEU A 28 -12.02 -38.59 -4.82
CA LEU A 28 -11.14 -38.19 -3.72
C LEU A 28 -11.37 -36.74 -3.28
N ARG A 29 -11.54 -35.81 -4.23
CA ARG A 29 -11.80 -34.39 -3.91
C ARG A 29 -13.21 -34.15 -3.37
N LEU A 30 -14.17 -35.02 -3.65
CA LEU A 30 -15.47 -35.00 -2.99
C LEU A 30 -15.38 -35.48 -1.53
N SER A 31 -14.49 -36.43 -1.22
CA SER A 31 -14.28 -36.92 0.15
C SER A 31 -13.53 -35.93 1.07
N GLU A 32 -12.69 -35.06 0.51
CA GLU A 32 -11.98 -34.01 1.27
C GLU A 32 -12.88 -32.84 1.70
N ALA A 33 -14.05 -32.70 1.08
CA ALA A 33 -14.99 -31.61 1.34
C ALA A 33 -16.14 -31.99 2.29
N ASP A 34 -16.28 -33.27 2.65
CA ASP A 34 -17.39 -33.78 3.47
C ASP A 34 -16.92 -34.99 4.32
N GLU A 35 -16.73 -34.80 5.64
CA GLU A 35 -16.18 -35.83 6.55
C GLU A 35 -17.03 -37.12 6.62
N ASP A 36 -18.34 -37.03 6.31
CA ASP A 36 -19.27 -38.17 6.33
C ASP A 36 -19.20 -39.05 5.06
N ALA A 37 -18.48 -38.61 4.01
CA ALA A 37 -18.39 -39.34 2.73
C ALA A 37 -17.45 -40.57 2.77
N THR A 38 -16.63 -40.70 3.81
CA THR A 38 -15.58 -41.74 3.93
C THR A 38 -16.10 -43.18 3.95
N ASN A 39 -17.38 -43.42 4.26
CA ASN A 39 -17.94 -44.77 4.36
C ASN A 39 -18.46 -45.36 3.03
N PHE A 40 -18.47 -44.60 1.93
CA PHE A 40 -19.03 -45.08 0.65
C PHE A 40 -17.99 -45.65 -0.34
N ASP A 41 -16.68 -45.50 -0.09
CA ASP A 41 -15.72 -45.50 -1.21
C ASP A 41 -14.84 -46.74 -1.40
N ILE A 42 -14.55 -47.57 -0.40
CA ILE A 42 -13.68 -48.75 -0.63
C ILE A 42 -14.32 -49.78 -1.59
N PRO A 43 -15.62 -50.11 -1.49
CA PRO A 43 -16.26 -51.08 -2.41
C PRO A 43 -16.41 -50.55 -3.84
N LEU A 44 -16.63 -49.23 -4.01
CA LEU A 44 -16.78 -48.59 -5.32
C LEU A 44 -15.44 -48.51 -6.05
N ILE A 45 -14.37 -48.11 -5.33
CA ILE A 45 -12.99 -48.09 -5.84
C ILE A 45 -12.51 -49.52 -6.17
N SER A 46 -12.85 -50.51 -5.34
CA SER A 46 -12.57 -51.93 -5.61
C SER A 46 -13.30 -52.46 -6.86
N THR A 47 -14.52 -51.97 -7.14
CA THR A 47 -15.28 -52.37 -8.33
C THR A 47 -14.69 -51.74 -9.61
N MET A 48 -14.15 -50.52 -9.52
CA MET A 48 -13.51 -49.84 -10.65
C MET A 48 -12.11 -50.36 -10.97
N THR A 49 -11.38 -50.89 -9.96
CA THR A 49 -10.05 -51.49 -10.12
C THR A 49 -10.07 -52.97 -10.52
N GLY A 50 -11.23 -53.63 -10.50
CA GLY A 50 -11.42 -55.02 -10.95
C GLY A 50 -11.33 -55.27 -12.46
N LEU A 51 -11.09 -54.23 -13.27
CA LEU A 51 -10.81 -54.36 -14.70
C LEU A 51 -9.36 -54.79 -14.91
N SER A 52 -9.13 -56.09 -15.12
CA SER A 52 -7.80 -56.61 -15.42
C SER A 52 -7.28 -56.08 -16.76
N VAL A 53 -6.36 -55.11 -16.74
CA VAL A 53 -5.65 -54.67 -17.95
C VAL A 53 -4.48 -55.63 -18.19
N LYS A 54 -4.66 -56.60 -19.09
CA LYS A 54 -3.54 -57.43 -19.56
C LYS A 54 -2.74 -56.65 -20.60
N TYR A 55 -1.57 -56.16 -20.21
CA TYR A 55 -0.61 -55.53 -21.12
C TYR A 55 0.07 -56.59 -21.99
N ASN A 56 -0.31 -56.67 -23.27
CA ASN A 56 0.39 -57.51 -24.26
C ASN A 56 1.62 -56.82 -24.90
N LYS A 57 1.97 -55.61 -24.46
CA LYS A 57 3.18 -54.85 -24.87
C LYS A 57 3.68 -53.97 -23.72
N SER A 58 4.99 -53.65 -23.73
CA SER A 58 5.63 -52.78 -22.74
C SER A 58 4.89 -51.43 -22.61
N PRO A 59 4.67 -50.94 -21.37
CA PRO A 59 3.90 -49.71 -21.13
C PRO A 59 4.60 -48.48 -21.75
N THR A 60 3.80 -47.55 -22.29
CA THR A 60 4.28 -46.22 -22.71
C THR A 60 4.59 -45.36 -21.47
N TRP A 61 5.27 -44.22 -21.66
CA TRP A 61 5.66 -43.33 -20.56
C TRP A 61 4.44 -42.82 -19.77
N GLU A 62 3.30 -42.64 -20.44
CA GLU A 62 2.02 -42.28 -19.81
C GLU A 62 1.47 -43.41 -18.92
N GLY A 63 1.63 -44.67 -19.35
CA GLY A 63 1.24 -45.83 -18.55
C GLY A 63 2.14 -46.06 -17.33
N TRP A 64 3.42 -45.68 -17.42
CA TRP A 64 4.36 -45.68 -16.30
C TRP A 64 4.04 -44.59 -15.28
N LEU A 65 3.68 -43.39 -15.75
CA LEU A 65 3.27 -42.28 -14.90
C LEU A 65 1.99 -42.62 -14.12
N LEU A 66 0.99 -43.19 -14.80
CA LEU A 66 -0.28 -43.59 -14.17
C LEU A 66 -0.09 -44.69 -13.12
N ALA A 67 0.77 -45.68 -13.40
CA ALA A 67 1.08 -46.76 -12.46
C ALA A 67 1.84 -46.25 -11.22
N GLU A 68 2.80 -45.32 -11.38
CA GLU A 68 3.55 -44.76 -10.25
C GLU A 68 2.71 -43.79 -9.41
N SER A 69 1.84 -43.00 -10.05
CA SER A 69 0.88 -42.13 -9.36
C SER A 69 -0.14 -42.94 -8.55
N LEU A 70 -0.72 -44.02 -9.13
CA LEU A 70 -1.62 -44.92 -8.40
C LEU A 70 -0.92 -45.68 -7.26
N ARG A 71 0.36 -46.03 -7.42
CA ARG A 71 1.15 -46.74 -6.39
C ARG A 71 1.46 -45.88 -5.17
N ARG A 72 1.76 -44.58 -5.37
CA ARG A 72 2.05 -43.64 -4.28
C ARG A 72 0.78 -43.20 -3.54
N LEU A 73 -0.31 -42.99 -4.28
CA LEU A 73 -1.64 -42.67 -3.74
C LEU A 73 -2.19 -43.76 -2.81
N LEU A 74 -1.92 -45.04 -3.10
CA LEU A 74 -2.28 -46.17 -2.24
C LEU A 74 -1.47 -46.24 -0.93
N PHE A 75 -0.33 -45.55 -0.85
CA PHE A 75 0.49 -45.48 0.38
C PHE A 75 0.08 -44.31 1.28
N ASP A 76 -0.40 -43.20 0.70
CA ASP A 76 -0.87 -42.02 1.46
C ASP A 76 -2.24 -42.23 2.14
N LEU A 77 -3.06 -43.16 1.63
CA LEU A 77 -4.36 -43.52 2.21
C LEU A 77 -4.29 -44.42 3.47
N SER A 78 -3.09 -44.70 4.01
CA SER A 78 -2.94 -45.46 5.26
C SER A 78 -2.06 -44.74 6.29
N PRO A 79 -2.47 -43.56 6.81
CA PRO A 79 -1.76 -42.90 7.90
C PRO A 79 -2.14 -43.58 9.22
N GLY A 80 -1.57 -44.76 9.48
CA GLY A 80 -1.63 -45.38 10.81
C GLY A 80 -1.93 -46.87 10.81
N THR A 81 -0.89 -47.69 10.77
CA THR A 81 -0.76 -48.91 11.59
C THR A 81 0.64 -49.50 11.39
N GLN A 82 1.48 -49.40 12.41
CA GLN A 82 2.61 -50.31 12.55
C GLN A 82 2.04 -51.73 12.77
N GLN A 83 2.63 -52.73 12.11
CA GLN A 83 2.32 -54.17 12.16
C GLN A 83 1.11 -54.69 11.34
N ASN A 84 1.32 -54.92 10.04
CA ASN A 84 1.27 -56.26 9.41
C ASN A 84 1.29 -56.13 7.88
N CYS A 85 1.93 -57.07 7.22
CA CYS A 85 2.17 -57.10 5.79
C CYS A 85 0.87 -57.00 4.93
N CYS A 86 0.86 -55.99 4.06
CA CYS A 86 0.52 -56.08 2.64
C CYS A 86 -0.87 -56.60 2.21
N ASP A 87 -1.78 -55.67 1.89
CA ASP A 87 -2.78 -55.88 0.81
C ASP A 87 -2.35 -55.20 -0.51
N GLY A 88 -1.54 -54.13 -0.43
CA GLY A 88 -0.98 -53.45 -1.62
C GLY A 88 -0.05 -54.33 -2.48
N ALA A 89 0.71 -55.23 -1.86
CA ALA A 89 1.58 -56.15 -2.60
C ALA A 89 0.79 -57.20 -3.40
N ARG A 90 -0.40 -57.60 -2.91
CA ARG A 90 -1.28 -58.55 -3.59
C ARG A 90 -1.95 -57.92 -4.82
N LEU A 91 -2.29 -56.63 -4.74
CA LEU A 91 -2.80 -55.83 -5.85
C LEU A 91 -1.73 -55.66 -6.96
N LEU A 92 -0.50 -55.31 -6.57
CA LEU A 92 0.62 -55.12 -7.51
C LEU A 92 1.04 -56.42 -8.22
N THR A 93 0.90 -57.57 -7.57
CA THR A 93 1.20 -58.88 -8.17
C THR A 93 0.17 -59.27 -9.25
N GLN A 94 -1.08 -58.79 -9.15
CA GLN A 94 -2.13 -59.02 -10.16
C GLN A 94 -1.97 -58.12 -11.40
N MET A 95 -1.21 -57.02 -11.30
CA MET A 95 -0.99 -56.07 -12.40
C MET A 95 0.09 -56.50 -13.40
N GLY A 96 0.78 -57.62 -13.17
CA GLY A 96 1.64 -58.26 -14.18
C GLY A 96 2.78 -57.38 -14.74
N LEU A 97 3.46 -56.62 -13.88
CA LEU A 97 4.59 -55.78 -14.29
C LEU A 97 5.89 -56.62 -14.46
N PRO A 98 6.67 -56.43 -15.54
CA PRO A 98 7.80 -57.29 -15.85
C PRO A 98 9.04 -56.86 -15.07
N CYS A 99 9.49 -57.67 -14.12
CA CYS A 99 10.82 -57.53 -13.55
C CYS A 99 11.41 -58.89 -13.16
N HIS A 100 12.60 -59.18 -13.70
CA HIS A 100 13.39 -60.36 -13.39
C HIS A 100 14.48 -59.96 -12.39
N LYS A 101 14.31 -60.35 -11.11
CA LYS A 101 15.18 -60.18 -9.91
C LYS A 101 14.90 -59.00 -8.97
N ASN A 102 15.11 -59.31 -7.69
CA ASN A 102 14.25 -58.99 -6.55
C ASN A 102 14.43 -57.58 -5.95
N ILE A 103 13.74 -56.58 -6.49
CA ILE A 103 13.48 -55.32 -5.78
C ILE A 103 12.42 -55.52 -4.67
N TRP A 104 11.49 -56.46 -4.89
CA TRP A 104 10.39 -56.83 -3.98
C TRP A 104 10.81 -57.64 -2.75
N LYS A 105 12.12 -57.79 -2.49
CA LYS A 105 12.64 -58.42 -1.27
C LYS A 105 13.31 -57.42 -0.31
N ALA A 106 13.45 -56.15 -0.71
CA ALA A 106 13.96 -55.11 0.18
C ALA A 106 13.00 -54.95 1.37
N GLN A 107 13.53 -55.02 2.59
CA GLN A 107 12.72 -54.92 3.81
C GLN A 107 12.71 -53.50 4.40
N THR A 108 13.56 -52.62 3.89
CA THR A 108 13.66 -51.23 4.35
C THR A 108 13.81 -50.26 3.17
N GLN A 109 13.42 -49.01 3.39
CA GLN A 109 13.44 -47.94 2.39
C GLN A 109 14.86 -47.69 1.83
N ASN A 110 15.87 -47.63 2.70
CA ASN A 110 17.26 -47.41 2.29
C ASN A 110 17.83 -48.57 1.44
N GLU A 111 17.42 -49.80 1.74
CA GLU A 111 17.86 -50.99 0.99
C GLU A 111 17.25 -51.03 -0.42
N TRP A 112 16.01 -50.52 -0.55
CA TRP A 112 15.36 -50.32 -1.85
C TRP A 112 16.03 -49.20 -2.66
N GLU A 113 16.33 -48.07 -2.04
CA GLU A 113 16.99 -46.92 -2.68
C GLU A 113 18.40 -47.28 -3.19
N TRP A 114 19.15 -48.09 -2.43
CA TRP A 114 20.47 -48.58 -2.83
C TRP A 114 20.41 -49.53 -4.04
N GLU A 115 19.53 -50.52 -4.03
CA GLU A 115 19.34 -51.47 -5.14
C GLU A 115 18.80 -50.78 -6.41
N TYR A 116 17.95 -49.76 -6.24
CA TYR A 116 17.41 -48.96 -7.32
C TYR A 116 18.49 -48.08 -8.00
N THR A 117 19.35 -47.45 -7.18
CA THR A 117 20.42 -46.57 -7.67
C THR A 117 21.52 -47.37 -8.39
N ALA A 118 21.82 -48.58 -7.91
CA ALA A 118 22.84 -49.44 -8.51
C ALA A 118 22.45 -49.98 -9.90
N GLN A 119 21.16 -50.18 -10.19
CA GLN A 119 20.72 -50.73 -11.48
C GLN A 119 20.66 -49.70 -12.63
N TYR A 120 20.54 -48.40 -12.34
CA TYR A 120 20.40 -47.37 -13.39
C TYR A 120 21.69 -46.65 -13.80
N ALA A 121 22.82 -46.94 -13.13
CA ALA A 121 24.12 -46.33 -13.41
C ALA A 121 24.84 -46.85 -14.67
N SER A 122 24.26 -47.74 -15.48
CA SER A 122 24.98 -48.41 -16.60
C SER A 122 24.53 -48.05 -18.02
N LYS A 123 23.62 -47.09 -18.23
CA LYS A 123 23.13 -46.77 -19.60
C LYS A 123 23.04 -45.30 -20.03
N TYR A 124 23.56 -44.37 -19.24
CA TYR A 124 23.63 -42.95 -19.61
C TYR A 124 25.07 -42.45 -19.48
N GLN A 125 25.85 -42.55 -20.56
CA GLN A 125 27.30 -42.32 -20.52
C GLN A 125 27.76 -40.85 -20.61
N HIS A 126 26.87 -39.85 -20.62
CA HIS A 126 27.29 -38.44 -20.76
C HIS A 126 26.61 -37.42 -19.83
N LEU A 127 26.05 -37.85 -18.70
CA LEU A 127 25.72 -36.96 -17.59
C LEU A 127 26.18 -37.62 -16.30
N THR A 128 27.06 -36.98 -15.53
CA THR A 128 27.47 -37.52 -14.23
C THR A 128 26.54 -37.02 -13.14
N PHE A 129 26.29 -37.84 -12.11
CA PHE A 129 25.54 -37.42 -10.91
C PHE A 129 26.25 -36.27 -10.16
N GLY A 130 27.53 -35.99 -10.46
CA GLY A 130 28.24 -34.81 -9.99
C GLY A 130 27.78 -33.50 -10.65
N ASP A 131 27.29 -33.55 -11.89
CA ASP A 131 26.83 -32.38 -12.64
C ASP A 131 25.42 -31.93 -12.22
N LEU A 132 24.58 -32.86 -11.76
CA LEU A 132 23.27 -32.54 -11.17
C LEU A 132 23.35 -32.12 -9.70
N LEU A 133 24.47 -32.40 -9.02
CA LEU A 133 24.70 -32.04 -7.61
C LEU A 133 25.60 -30.80 -7.40
N GLN A 134 26.15 -30.20 -8.46
CA GLN A 134 26.95 -28.96 -8.33
C GLN A 134 26.10 -27.68 -8.13
N HIS A 135 24.77 -27.80 -8.03
CA HIS A 135 23.87 -26.75 -7.52
C HIS A 135 23.27 -27.09 -6.15
N GLY A 136 23.94 -27.96 -5.38
CA GLY A 136 23.45 -28.45 -4.09
C GLY A 136 24.47 -28.42 -2.95
N LYS A 137 25.43 -27.48 -2.95
CA LYS A 137 26.26 -27.19 -1.77
C LYS A 137 26.62 -25.72 -1.69
N GLU A 138 25.74 -24.93 -1.08
CA GLU A 138 26.10 -24.10 0.07
C GLU A 138 24.84 -23.93 0.95
N GLU A 139 25.07 -24.06 2.26
CA GLU A 139 24.18 -24.55 3.33
C GLU A 139 22.83 -23.82 3.58
N GLY A 140 21.75 -24.60 3.81
CA GLY A 140 20.91 -24.38 5.00
C GLY A 140 19.40 -24.12 4.87
N SER A 141 18.58 -25.01 4.29
CA SER A 141 17.19 -25.27 4.78
C SER A 141 16.53 -26.48 4.08
N THR A 142 16.25 -27.55 4.83
CA THR A 142 15.56 -28.76 4.36
C THR A 142 14.05 -28.77 4.68
N GLY A 143 13.43 -27.59 4.89
CA GLY A 143 12.03 -27.49 5.32
C GLY A 143 11.01 -27.27 4.20
N ASN A 144 11.33 -26.47 3.17
CA ASN A 144 10.32 -25.98 2.22
C ASN A 144 10.34 -26.66 0.85
N VAL A 145 11.35 -27.49 0.57
CA VAL A 145 11.49 -28.13 -0.75
C VAL A 145 10.43 -29.22 -0.97
N LEU A 146 9.93 -29.85 0.10
CA LEU A 146 8.91 -30.88 -0.01
C LEU A 146 7.53 -30.27 -0.31
N ASP A 147 7.17 -29.17 0.35
CA ASP A 147 5.89 -28.49 0.14
C ASP A 147 5.83 -27.76 -1.22
N ASP A 148 6.94 -27.12 -1.63
CA ASP A 148 7.04 -26.52 -2.97
C ASP A 148 7.05 -27.59 -4.08
N TRP A 149 7.62 -28.77 -3.82
CA TRP A 149 7.59 -29.89 -4.75
C TRP A 149 6.19 -30.53 -4.84
N LEU A 150 5.48 -30.63 -3.71
CA LEU A 150 4.09 -31.11 -3.65
C LEU A 150 3.10 -30.13 -4.31
N ALA A 151 3.26 -28.82 -4.13
CA ALA A 151 2.45 -27.80 -4.80
C ALA A 151 2.64 -27.79 -6.33
N ASN A 152 3.88 -27.97 -6.80
CA ASN A 152 4.19 -28.09 -8.22
C ASN A 152 3.67 -29.41 -8.86
N MET A 153 3.50 -30.46 -8.06
CA MET A 153 2.86 -31.71 -8.52
C MET A 153 1.33 -31.58 -8.67
N ASP A 154 0.66 -30.74 -7.87
CA ASP A 154 -0.80 -30.52 -7.92
C ASP A 154 -1.25 -29.73 -9.17
N ASP A 155 -0.45 -28.73 -9.58
CA ASP A 155 -0.65 -28.01 -10.84
C ASP A 155 -0.38 -28.92 -12.04
N PHE A 156 0.63 -29.79 -11.94
CA PHE A 156 0.93 -30.79 -12.97
C PHE A 156 -0.20 -31.84 -13.09
N GLY A 157 -0.79 -32.29 -11.98
CA GLY A 157 -1.94 -33.21 -11.98
C GLY A 157 -3.18 -32.62 -12.67
N THR A 158 -3.49 -31.36 -12.38
CA THR A 158 -4.59 -30.62 -13.02
C THR A 158 -4.33 -30.41 -14.52
N LEU A 159 -3.09 -30.09 -14.90
CA LEU A 159 -2.66 -29.96 -16.29
C LEU A 159 -2.74 -31.29 -17.04
N VAL A 160 -2.33 -32.39 -16.41
CA VAL A 160 -2.38 -33.75 -16.96
C VAL A 160 -3.83 -34.19 -17.18
N VAL A 161 -4.75 -33.90 -16.26
CA VAL A 161 -6.19 -34.18 -16.45
C VAL A 161 -6.75 -33.35 -17.61
N ALA A 162 -6.42 -32.06 -17.71
CA ALA A 162 -6.86 -31.21 -18.82
C ALA A 162 -6.31 -31.68 -20.18
N VAL A 163 -5.07 -32.16 -20.22
CA VAL A 163 -4.43 -32.71 -21.42
C VAL A 163 -5.02 -34.08 -21.80
N LEU A 164 -5.35 -34.93 -20.82
CA LEU A 164 -5.98 -36.22 -21.05
C LEU A 164 -7.42 -36.06 -21.57
N VAL A 165 -8.21 -35.12 -21.02
CA VAL A 165 -9.57 -34.82 -21.50
C VAL A 165 -9.60 -34.35 -22.96
N ARG A 166 -8.56 -33.64 -23.41
CA ARG A 166 -8.39 -33.25 -24.83
C ARG A 166 -8.25 -34.45 -25.78
N ARG A 167 -7.88 -35.64 -25.31
CA ARG A 167 -7.69 -36.83 -26.16
C ARG A 167 -8.84 -37.85 -26.08
N LEU A 168 -9.87 -37.60 -25.26
CA LEU A 168 -11.04 -38.46 -25.11
C LEU A 168 -12.12 -38.15 -26.17
N SER A 169 -12.95 -39.15 -26.50
CA SER A 169 -14.11 -38.98 -27.39
C SER A 169 -15.18 -38.06 -26.76
N ASP A 170 -16.02 -37.45 -27.58
CA ASP A 170 -16.96 -36.42 -27.12
C ASP A 170 -18.01 -36.95 -26.11
N ASP A 171 -18.43 -38.21 -26.23
CA ASP A 171 -19.32 -38.87 -25.27
C ASP A 171 -18.71 -38.95 -23.86
N VAL A 172 -17.38 -39.09 -23.79
CA VAL A 172 -16.62 -39.17 -22.54
C VAL A 172 -16.38 -37.80 -21.94
N ARG A 173 -16.14 -36.78 -22.78
CA ARG A 173 -16.04 -35.39 -22.32
C ARG A 173 -17.33 -34.90 -21.67
N GLN A 174 -18.47 -35.21 -22.28
CA GLN A 174 -19.78 -34.87 -21.73
C GLN A 174 -20.04 -35.53 -20.36
N LEU A 175 -19.58 -36.77 -20.16
CA LEU A 175 -19.68 -37.44 -18.85
C LEU A 175 -18.84 -36.73 -17.78
N VAL A 176 -17.61 -36.30 -18.11
CA VAL A 176 -16.72 -35.57 -17.18
C VAL A 176 -17.27 -34.18 -16.82
N ILE A 177 -17.88 -33.49 -17.78
CA ILE A 177 -18.57 -32.21 -17.56
C ILE A 177 -19.76 -32.39 -16.61
N VAL A 178 -20.61 -33.40 -16.83
CA VAL A 178 -21.75 -33.71 -15.95
C VAL A 178 -21.32 -34.08 -14.53
N LEU A 179 -20.21 -34.80 -14.38
CA LEU A 179 -19.62 -35.13 -13.08
C LEU A 179 -19.13 -33.87 -12.34
N SER A 180 -18.42 -32.98 -13.05
CA SER A 180 -17.91 -31.73 -12.48
C SER A 180 -19.02 -30.74 -12.09
N ASN A 181 -20.18 -30.77 -12.74
CA ASN A 181 -21.32 -29.89 -12.46
C ASN A 181 -22.12 -30.29 -11.21
N ASN A 182 -22.05 -31.54 -10.76
CA ASN A 182 -22.80 -32.03 -9.60
C ASN A 182 -22.05 -31.95 -8.26
N ALA A 183 -20.75 -31.60 -8.26
CA ALA A 183 -19.95 -31.39 -7.05
C ALA A 183 -20.19 -29.99 -6.44
N LYS A 184 -20.43 -29.88 -5.13
CA LYS A 184 -20.64 -28.61 -4.42
C LYS A 184 -19.33 -28.03 -3.85
N ASP A 185 -19.26 -26.69 -3.92
CA ASP A 185 -18.30 -25.74 -3.34
C ASP A 185 -16.84 -26.17 -3.07
N SER A 186 -16.03 -26.12 -4.12
CA SER A 186 -14.59 -25.82 -3.99
C SER A 186 -14.16 -24.83 -5.08
N GLN A 187 -13.41 -23.80 -4.70
CA GLN A 187 -12.86 -22.76 -5.60
C GLN A 187 -12.01 -23.37 -6.73
N ARG A 188 -11.44 -24.55 -6.50
CA ARG A 188 -10.53 -25.26 -7.41
C ARG A 188 -11.28 -26.10 -8.46
N LEU A 189 -12.46 -26.63 -8.12
CA LEU A 189 -13.39 -27.24 -9.10
C LEU A 189 -13.97 -26.19 -10.08
N LYS A 190 -14.09 -24.93 -9.66
CA LYS A 190 -14.45 -23.81 -10.57
C LYS A 190 -13.39 -23.57 -11.64
N LEU A 191 -12.10 -23.75 -11.32
CA LEU A 191 -11.00 -23.59 -12.29
C LEU A 191 -10.99 -24.69 -13.36
N LEU A 192 -11.26 -25.94 -12.95
CA LEU A 192 -11.44 -27.07 -13.87
C LEU A 192 -12.66 -26.86 -14.78
N ARG A 193 -13.79 -26.36 -14.23
CA ARG A 193 -14.97 -25.96 -15.03
C ARG A 193 -14.65 -24.87 -16.05
N LEU A 194 -13.85 -23.87 -15.67
CA LEU A 194 -13.43 -22.79 -16.57
C LEU A 194 -12.57 -23.30 -17.72
N HIS A 195 -11.63 -24.20 -17.44
CA HIS A 195 -10.81 -24.82 -18.48
C HIS A 195 -11.60 -25.73 -19.42
N LEU A 196 -12.59 -26.46 -18.89
CA LEU A 196 -13.47 -27.31 -19.69
C LEU A 196 -14.45 -26.50 -20.56
N SER A 197 -15.01 -25.40 -20.06
CA SER A 197 -15.92 -24.53 -20.84
C SER A 197 -15.21 -23.77 -21.97
N CYS A 198 -13.93 -23.41 -21.77
CA CYS A 198 -13.11 -22.84 -22.83
C CYS A 198 -12.85 -23.81 -24.00
N ILE A 199 -13.01 -25.13 -23.79
CA ILE A 199 -12.81 -26.15 -24.83
C ILE A 199 -14.08 -26.32 -25.68
N GLU A 200 -15.29 -26.25 -25.11
CA GLU A 200 -16.57 -26.26 -25.85
C GLU A 200 -16.71 -25.04 -26.78
N ASN A 201 -16.28 -23.85 -26.33
CA ASN A 201 -16.36 -22.63 -27.13
C ASN A 201 -15.43 -22.60 -28.37
N ARG A 202 -14.45 -23.51 -28.46
CA ARG A 202 -13.60 -23.65 -29.66
C ARG A 202 -14.11 -24.69 -30.65
N THR A 203 -14.93 -25.65 -30.21
CA THR A 203 -15.54 -26.66 -31.11
C THR A 203 -16.77 -26.10 -31.81
N LEU A 204 -17.58 -25.27 -31.13
CA LEU A 204 -18.73 -24.57 -31.73
C LEU A 204 -18.35 -23.53 -32.81
N ASN A 205 -17.15 -22.95 -32.73
CA ASN A 205 -16.65 -21.98 -33.71
C ASN A 205 -15.99 -22.63 -34.95
N ALA A 206 -15.83 -23.96 -34.98
CA ALA A 206 -15.31 -24.69 -36.13
C ALA A 206 -16.41 -25.28 -37.05
N GLU A 207 -17.68 -25.29 -36.60
CA GLU A 207 -18.81 -25.85 -37.36
C GLU A 207 -19.70 -24.79 -38.04
N SER A 208 -19.50 -23.49 -37.80
CA SER A 208 -20.19 -22.41 -38.52
C SER A 208 -19.41 -21.95 -39.75
N GLY A 209 -19.43 -22.77 -40.80
CA GLY A 209 -18.89 -22.39 -42.11
C GLY A 209 -19.68 -21.25 -42.75
N ALA A 210 -19.07 -20.07 -42.89
CA ALA A 210 -19.45 -19.08 -43.90
C ALA A 210 -18.20 -18.36 -44.46
N SER A 211 -18.14 -18.32 -45.78
CA SER A 211 -16.97 -18.16 -46.66
C SER A 211 -16.39 -16.74 -46.76
N LEU A 212 -15.06 -16.63 -46.91
CA LEU A 212 -14.40 -15.46 -47.50
C LEU A 212 -13.33 -15.92 -48.50
N ASN A 213 -13.66 -15.80 -49.80
CA ASN A 213 -12.74 -16.01 -50.92
C ASN A 213 -12.39 -14.65 -51.56
N MET A 214 -11.08 -14.41 -51.64
CA MET A 214 -10.28 -13.65 -52.63
C MET A 214 -10.57 -12.18 -53.02
N MET A 215 -9.48 -11.39 -52.89
CA MET A 215 -9.17 -10.00 -53.28
C MET A 215 -9.55 -9.56 -54.72
N PRO A 216 -9.55 -8.23 -55.04
CA PRO A 216 -8.33 -7.57 -55.55
C PRO A 216 -8.09 -6.08 -55.15
N GLN A 217 -6.80 -5.76 -54.99
CA GLN A 217 -6.02 -4.51 -55.18
C GLN A 217 -6.71 -3.17 -55.56
N PRO A 218 -6.24 -2.03 -55.02
CA PRO A 218 -6.57 -0.70 -55.55
C PRO A 218 -5.56 -0.21 -56.60
N ARG A 219 -6.07 0.18 -57.78
CA ARG A 219 -5.35 0.94 -58.81
C ARG A 219 -5.47 2.45 -58.58
N MET A 220 -4.38 3.12 -58.93
CA MET A 220 -4.16 4.57 -59.06
C MET A 220 -5.32 5.36 -59.70
N TYR A 221 -5.55 6.57 -59.20
CA TYR A 221 -5.80 7.74 -60.04
C TYR A 221 -5.05 8.97 -59.49
N THR A 222 -4.32 9.60 -60.40
CA THR A 222 -3.56 10.85 -60.27
C THR A 222 -4.44 12.06 -60.53
N SER A 223 -4.24 13.16 -59.81
CA SER A 223 -4.32 14.53 -60.38
C SER A 223 -3.58 15.53 -59.50
N SER A 224 -2.76 16.33 -60.17
CA SER A 224 -1.74 17.25 -59.68
C SER A 224 -2.16 18.74 -59.80
N LEU A 225 -1.37 19.61 -59.14
CA LEU A 225 -1.17 21.07 -59.35
C LEU A 225 -2.10 21.99 -58.52
N HIS A 226 -1.66 23.08 -57.87
CA HIS A 226 -0.48 23.94 -58.04
C HIS A 226 -0.11 24.73 -56.76
N ASN A 227 1.17 25.10 -56.67
CA ASN A 227 1.83 26.08 -55.80
C ASN A 227 1.12 27.45 -55.65
N LEU A 228 1.36 28.14 -54.53
CA LEU A 228 1.87 29.53 -54.51
C LEU A 228 2.39 29.90 -53.11
N SER A 229 3.48 30.66 -53.10
CA SER A 229 4.31 31.08 -51.97
C SER A 229 4.55 32.60 -52.04
N ILE A 230 5.16 33.19 -50.98
CA ILE A 230 5.89 34.49 -50.87
C ILE A 230 5.09 35.62 -50.13
N PRO A 231 5.67 36.56 -49.33
CA PRO A 231 6.66 36.49 -48.22
C PRO A 231 6.42 37.52 -47.04
N ASN A 232 7.40 37.57 -46.11
CA ASN A 232 7.68 38.57 -45.05
C ASN A 232 7.37 40.06 -45.30
N VAL A 233 6.91 40.77 -44.24
CA VAL A 233 7.26 42.17 -43.94
C VAL A 233 7.33 42.40 -42.42
N SER A 234 8.44 43.00 -41.96
CA SER A 234 8.68 43.55 -40.62
C SER A 234 8.43 45.05 -40.62
N LEU A 235 7.75 45.61 -39.61
CA LEU A 235 7.80 47.04 -39.30
C LEU A 235 7.70 47.29 -37.78
N THR A 236 8.73 47.95 -37.27
CA THR A 236 8.85 48.64 -35.97
C THR A 236 8.13 49.99 -35.98
N SER A 237 7.49 50.41 -34.88
CA SER A 237 7.60 51.79 -34.32
C SER A 237 6.85 51.95 -33.00
N THR A 238 7.32 52.91 -32.22
CA THR A 238 7.13 53.10 -30.78
C THR A 238 6.28 54.36 -30.47
N VAL A 239 5.62 54.36 -29.30
CA VAL A 239 5.16 55.48 -28.43
C VAL A 239 4.02 56.44 -28.86
N LEU A 240 2.96 56.54 -28.03
CA LEU A 240 2.56 57.68 -27.15
C LEU A 240 1.04 57.72 -26.84
N SER A 241 0.72 58.39 -25.73
CA SER A 241 -0.40 58.26 -24.78
C SER A 241 -1.63 59.18 -24.96
N CYS A 242 -2.84 58.65 -24.62
CA CYS A 242 -4.08 59.20 -23.97
C CYS A 242 -4.70 60.58 -24.34
N PRO A 243 -6.00 60.94 -24.02
CA PRO A 243 -7.12 60.22 -23.34
C PRO A 243 -8.58 60.39 -23.94
N ASN A 244 -9.55 59.56 -23.47
CA ASN A 244 -11.02 59.78 -23.25
C ASN A 244 -11.94 60.33 -24.40
N ILE A 245 -13.15 59.85 -24.78
CA ILE A 245 -14.37 59.25 -24.13
C ILE A 245 -15.20 58.46 -25.23
N PRO A 246 -16.43 57.93 -25.01
CA PRO A 246 -16.79 56.50 -25.02
C PRO A 246 -17.62 56.03 -26.23
N GLN A 247 -17.47 54.76 -26.65
CA GLN A 247 -18.51 54.10 -27.47
C GLN A 247 -18.88 52.74 -26.88
N LEU A 248 -20.13 52.67 -26.43
CA LEU A 248 -20.85 51.45 -26.10
C LEU A 248 -20.77 50.48 -27.27
N THR A 249 -20.07 49.37 -27.09
CA THR A 249 -20.21 48.17 -27.93
C THR A 249 -20.40 46.98 -27.01
N SER A 250 -21.38 46.16 -27.37
CA SER A 250 -21.83 44.95 -26.68
C SER A 250 -20.68 44.08 -26.19
N HIS A 251 -20.42 44.11 -24.88
CA HIS A 251 -19.58 43.11 -24.24
C HIS A 251 -20.38 41.81 -24.10
N ASN A 252 -19.88 40.76 -24.76
CA ASN A 252 -20.12 39.39 -24.33
C ASN A 252 -19.29 39.18 -23.04
N PRO A 253 -19.92 39.01 -21.86
CA PRO A 253 -19.20 38.93 -20.59
C PRO A 253 -18.39 37.64 -20.40
N TYR A 254 -18.39 36.73 -21.38
CA TYR A 254 -17.71 35.42 -21.31
C TYR A 254 -16.42 35.31 -22.12
N ARG A 255 -15.92 36.39 -22.73
CA ARG A 255 -14.57 36.36 -23.31
C ARG A 255 -13.54 36.47 -22.18
N ALA A 256 -13.04 35.31 -21.74
CA ALA A 256 -11.94 35.22 -20.79
C ALA A 256 -10.82 36.19 -21.20
N SER A 257 -10.37 37.02 -20.25
CA SER A 257 -9.17 37.85 -20.44
C SER A 257 -8.01 36.94 -20.86
N PRO A 258 -7.19 37.30 -21.87
CA PRO A 258 -6.07 36.48 -22.35
C PRO A 258 -4.93 36.25 -21.34
N ILE A 259 -5.13 36.63 -20.06
CA ILE A 259 -4.09 36.75 -19.05
C ILE A 259 -4.18 35.60 -18.02
N MET A 260 -5.28 34.82 -17.96
CA MET A 260 -5.44 33.72 -16.97
C MET A 260 -5.11 32.31 -17.50
N SER A 261 -4.67 32.13 -18.75
CA SER A 261 -4.37 30.80 -19.32
C SER A 261 -2.93 30.31 -19.09
N ASP A 262 -2.04 31.19 -18.61
CA ASP A 262 -0.59 30.96 -18.68
C ASP A 262 -0.02 30.12 -17.51
N HIS A 263 -0.64 30.16 -16.33
CA HIS A 263 -0.12 29.50 -15.11
C HIS A 263 -0.19 27.97 -15.18
N ARG A 264 -1.17 27.41 -15.89
CA ARG A 264 -1.31 25.95 -16.10
C ARG A 264 -0.26 25.40 -17.05
N SER A 265 0.40 26.25 -17.82
CA SER A 265 1.40 25.84 -18.84
C SER A 265 2.84 25.94 -18.31
N HIS A 266 3.03 26.48 -17.11
CA HIS A 266 4.36 26.76 -16.55
C HIS A 266 4.56 26.04 -15.21
N PHE A 267 5.40 25.01 -15.23
CA PHE A 267 5.85 24.33 -14.01
C PHE A 267 7.35 24.05 -14.06
N PRO A 268 8.02 23.91 -12.90
CA PRO A 268 9.45 23.64 -12.85
C PRO A 268 9.77 22.32 -13.56
N VAL A 269 10.57 22.36 -14.61
CA VAL A 269 10.96 21.18 -15.39
C VAL A 269 12.36 21.38 -15.97
N HIS A 270 13.21 20.36 -15.85
CA HIS A 270 14.60 20.40 -16.34
C HIS A 270 14.97 19.02 -16.95
N PRO A 271 14.41 18.68 -18.12
CA PRO A 271 14.33 17.30 -18.59
C PRO A 271 15.57 16.82 -19.36
N VAL A 272 16.46 17.74 -19.75
CA VAL A 272 17.69 17.46 -20.47
C VAL A 272 18.84 17.24 -19.48
N ALA A 273 19.48 16.07 -19.54
CA ALA A 273 20.59 15.75 -18.66
C ALA A 273 21.86 16.53 -19.00
N HIS A 274 22.77 16.65 -18.02
CA HIS A 274 24.07 17.26 -18.27
C HIS A 274 24.84 16.43 -19.33
N PRO A 275 25.39 17.02 -20.42
CA PRO A 275 26.00 16.26 -21.52
C PRO A 275 27.12 15.30 -21.11
N LYS A 276 27.93 15.69 -20.12
CA LYS A 276 28.99 14.81 -19.57
C LYS A 276 28.48 13.57 -18.83
N SER A 277 27.20 13.48 -18.51
CA SER A 277 26.57 12.30 -17.91
C SER A 277 26.04 11.32 -18.95
N ILE A 278 26.08 11.67 -20.25
CA ILE A 278 25.51 10.90 -21.35
C ILE A 278 26.62 10.09 -22.04
N ILE A 279 26.36 8.81 -22.28
CA ILE A 279 27.25 7.85 -22.95
C ILE A 279 26.49 7.22 -24.12
N GLY A 280 27.09 7.23 -25.32
CA GLY A 280 26.41 6.82 -26.56
C GLY A 280 25.52 7.94 -27.09
N GLY A 281 24.49 7.59 -27.86
CA GLY A 281 23.57 8.54 -28.48
C GLY A 281 24.14 9.36 -29.63
N SER A 282 25.27 8.95 -30.23
CA SER A 282 25.71 9.54 -31.50
C SER A 282 24.72 9.18 -32.63
N PRO A 283 24.77 9.86 -33.80
CA PRO A 283 23.86 9.56 -34.91
C PRO A 283 23.89 8.10 -35.39
N SER A 284 24.94 7.34 -35.09
CA SER A 284 25.05 5.91 -35.40
C SER A 284 24.69 4.98 -34.23
N ASP A 285 24.58 5.51 -33.00
CA ASP A 285 24.29 4.70 -31.83
C ASP A 285 22.79 4.52 -31.64
N LYS A 286 22.37 3.26 -31.54
CA LYS A 286 20.98 2.90 -31.20
C LYS A 286 20.71 2.89 -29.70
N TYR A 287 21.74 3.11 -28.88
CA TYR A 287 21.65 3.10 -27.42
C TYR A 287 22.11 4.45 -26.85
N ARG A 288 21.57 4.80 -25.68
CA ARG A 288 22.02 5.93 -24.87
C ARG A 288 21.92 5.59 -23.40
N PHE A 289 22.99 5.82 -22.66
CA PHE A 289 23.01 5.70 -21.21
C PHE A 289 23.19 7.08 -20.59
N THR A 290 22.47 7.37 -19.51
CA THR A 290 22.63 8.61 -18.75
C THR A 290 22.80 8.29 -17.28
N VAL A 291 23.94 8.66 -16.69
CA VAL A 291 24.21 8.49 -15.25
C VAL A 291 23.68 9.71 -14.50
N LEU A 292 22.54 9.56 -13.83
CA LEU A 292 21.84 10.66 -13.16
C LEU A 292 22.35 10.86 -11.73
N THR A 293 22.65 9.76 -11.04
CA THR A 293 23.34 9.74 -9.75
C THR A 293 24.29 8.52 -9.75
N PRO A 294 25.15 8.34 -8.74
CA PRO A 294 25.98 7.14 -8.68
C PRO A 294 25.17 5.82 -8.67
N GLY A 295 23.93 5.83 -8.17
CA GLY A 295 23.02 4.69 -8.10
C GLY A 295 21.84 4.72 -9.07
N LEU A 296 21.69 5.75 -9.91
CA LEU A 296 20.56 5.88 -10.83
C LEU A 296 21.03 6.05 -12.27
N LEU A 297 20.64 5.09 -13.12
CA LEU A 297 20.96 5.06 -14.53
C LEU A 297 19.67 5.11 -15.35
N ARG A 298 19.62 5.98 -16.37
CA ARG A 298 18.68 5.87 -17.48
C ARG A 298 19.34 5.09 -18.62
N TYR A 299 18.63 4.14 -19.20
CA TYR A 299 19.06 3.38 -20.38
C TYR A 299 17.98 3.48 -21.45
N GLU A 300 18.41 3.82 -22.67
CA GLU A 300 17.50 4.05 -23.78
C GLU A 300 17.95 3.25 -25.00
N TRP A 301 16.98 2.71 -25.74
CA TRP A 301 17.19 2.10 -27.04
C TRP A 301 16.23 2.68 -28.07
N ALA A 302 16.77 3.11 -29.21
CA ALA A 302 16.04 3.72 -30.31
C ALA A 302 16.53 3.13 -31.64
N PRO A 303 15.69 2.39 -32.40
CA PRO A 303 16.09 1.81 -33.68
C PRO A 303 16.54 2.82 -34.74
N ASP A 304 16.04 4.06 -34.65
CA ASP A 304 16.30 5.20 -35.54
C ASP A 304 17.38 6.16 -35.00
N SER A 305 18.04 5.82 -33.88
CA SER A 305 19.02 6.66 -33.18
C SER A 305 18.48 8.02 -32.71
N VAL A 306 17.16 8.18 -32.59
CA VAL A 306 16.55 9.40 -32.06
C VAL A 306 15.94 9.15 -30.70
N PHE A 307 16.47 9.83 -29.69
CA PHE A 307 16.12 9.61 -28.29
C PHE A 307 15.13 10.66 -27.77
N GLU A 308 14.55 10.41 -26.60
CA GLU A 308 13.55 11.29 -25.99
C GLU A 308 14.17 12.14 -24.88
N ASP A 309 14.15 13.46 -25.06
CA ASP A 309 14.71 14.42 -24.10
C ASP A 309 13.65 15.31 -23.45
N ARG A 310 12.39 15.23 -23.92
CA ARG A 310 11.27 15.92 -23.28
C ARG A 310 10.99 15.33 -21.89
N ALA A 311 10.29 16.11 -21.08
CA ALA A 311 9.84 15.64 -19.77
C ALA A 311 8.77 14.57 -19.95
N SER A 312 8.89 13.46 -19.23
CA SER A 312 7.79 12.50 -19.08
C SER A 312 7.03 12.77 -17.79
N VAL A 313 5.83 12.22 -17.65
CA VAL A 313 5.10 12.30 -16.38
C VAL A 313 5.84 11.64 -15.22
N PHE A 314 6.76 10.71 -15.49
CA PHE A 314 7.65 10.14 -14.50
C PHE A 314 8.88 11.02 -14.24
N ALA A 315 9.57 11.51 -15.28
CA ALA A 315 10.89 12.15 -15.16
C ALA A 315 10.86 13.61 -15.64
N LEU A 316 10.77 14.53 -14.69
CA LEU A 316 10.77 15.98 -14.92
C LEU A 316 12.18 16.61 -14.87
N HIS A 317 13.09 16.02 -14.07
CA HIS A 317 14.35 16.66 -13.68
C HIS A 317 15.55 15.73 -13.92
N ARG A 318 16.00 15.63 -15.17
CA ARG A 318 17.23 14.90 -15.53
C ARG A 318 18.50 15.77 -15.46
N ALA A 319 18.35 17.09 -15.37
CA ALA A 319 19.46 18.05 -15.25
C ALA A 319 20.13 18.02 -13.86
N GLN A 320 20.83 16.92 -13.56
CA GLN A 320 21.50 16.70 -12.28
C GLN A 320 23.01 16.99 -12.37
N PRO A 321 23.69 17.28 -11.24
CA PRO A 321 25.14 17.33 -11.19
C PRO A 321 25.76 16.03 -11.71
N VAL A 322 26.87 16.13 -12.46
CA VAL A 322 27.55 14.97 -13.04
C VAL A 322 28.14 14.10 -11.93
N PRO A 323 27.67 12.85 -11.74
CA PRO A 323 28.23 11.97 -10.73
C PRO A 323 29.60 11.42 -11.16
N PRO A 324 30.45 10.97 -10.22
CA PRO A 324 31.70 10.29 -10.57
C PRO A 324 31.40 8.91 -11.18
N PHE A 325 31.87 8.69 -12.41
CA PHE A 325 31.88 7.39 -13.06
C PHE A 325 33.07 7.30 -14.01
N ARG A 326 33.40 6.07 -14.44
CA ARG A 326 34.41 5.82 -15.48
C ARG A 326 33.86 4.88 -16.53
N ILE A 327 34.37 5.05 -17.74
CA ILE A 327 34.02 4.23 -18.90
C ILE A 327 35.26 3.43 -19.31
N ILE A 328 35.09 2.15 -19.60
CA ILE A 328 36.08 1.36 -20.34
C ILE A 328 35.43 0.92 -21.64
N THR A 329 36.09 1.19 -22.77
CA THR A 329 35.60 0.78 -24.09
C THR A 329 36.55 -0.26 -24.68
N HIS A 330 35.99 -1.42 -24.96
CA HIS A 330 36.61 -2.48 -25.76
C HIS A 330 35.96 -2.51 -27.16
N PRO A 331 36.54 -3.21 -28.16
CA PRO A 331 35.99 -3.22 -29.52
C PRO A 331 34.51 -3.62 -29.64
N HIS A 332 34.00 -4.45 -28.72
CA HIS A 332 32.62 -4.96 -28.75
C HIS A 332 31.86 -4.79 -27.44
N VAL A 333 32.48 -4.19 -26.42
CA VAL A 333 31.91 -4.12 -25.06
C VAL A 333 32.14 -2.72 -24.49
N LEU A 334 31.08 -2.17 -23.90
CA LEU A 334 31.09 -0.96 -23.08
C LEU A 334 30.95 -1.35 -21.61
N GLU A 335 31.90 -0.91 -20.79
CA GLU A 335 31.78 -0.98 -19.33
C GLU A 335 31.58 0.42 -18.75
N LEU A 336 30.59 0.55 -17.86
CA LEU A 336 30.27 1.77 -17.14
C LEU A 336 30.30 1.48 -15.65
N ILE A 337 31.15 2.20 -14.92
CA ILE A 337 31.45 1.89 -13.52
C ILE A 337 31.24 3.13 -12.65
N THR A 338 30.31 3.02 -11.70
CA THR A 338 30.03 4.03 -10.66
C THR A 338 30.50 3.53 -9.30
N THR A 339 30.21 4.23 -8.21
CA THR A 339 30.39 3.70 -6.85
C THR A 339 29.42 2.58 -6.51
N ASN A 340 28.25 2.52 -7.17
CA ASN A 340 27.15 1.62 -6.80
C ASN A 340 26.99 0.42 -7.75
N PHE A 341 27.39 0.53 -9.01
CA PHE A 341 27.25 -0.57 -9.96
C PHE A 341 28.39 -0.62 -10.98
N HIS A 342 28.51 -1.78 -11.61
CA HIS A 342 29.32 -2.01 -12.80
C HIS A 342 28.40 -2.57 -13.88
N LEU A 343 28.10 -1.75 -14.89
CA LEU A 343 27.31 -2.11 -16.05
C LEU A 343 28.20 -2.58 -17.20
N THR A 344 27.78 -3.63 -17.89
CA THR A 344 28.39 -4.16 -19.10
C THR A 344 27.34 -4.22 -20.20
N TYR A 345 27.71 -3.73 -21.39
CA TYR A 345 26.85 -3.71 -22.56
C TYR A 345 27.58 -4.12 -23.83
N ASN A 346 26.98 -5.01 -24.63
CA ASN A 346 27.52 -5.43 -25.92
C ASN A 346 27.19 -4.39 -27.01
N LEU A 347 28.22 -3.77 -27.57
CA LEU A 347 28.07 -2.70 -28.57
C LEU A 347 27.41 -3.23 -29.86
N GLY A 348 26.31 -2.61 -30.26
CA GLY A 348 25.59 -2.90 -31.50
C GLY A 348 24.45 -3.92 -31.36
N GLU A 349 24.28 -4.53 -30.19
CA GLU A 349 23.18 -5.47 -29.90
C GLU A 349 22.00 -4.76 -29.22
N SER A 350 20.77 -5.17 -29.54
CA SER A 350 19.59 -4.69 -28.79
C SER A 350 19.64 -5.13 -27.34
N PHE A 351 18.98 -4.40 -26.44
CA PHE A 351 18.90 -4.78 -25.03
C PHE A 351 18.24 -6.15 -24.85
N ALA A 352 18.95 -7.03 -24.16
CA ALA A 352 18.56 -8.40 -23.83
C ALA A 352 19.33 -8.81 -22.56
N PRO A 353 18.91 -9.87 -21.84
CA PRO A 353 19.64 -10.35 -20.67
C PRO A 353 21.11 -10.70 -20.94
N SER A 354 21.44 -11.10 -22.17
CA SER A 354 22.80 -11.43 -22.62
C SER A 354 23.63 -10.22 -23.05
N SER A 355 23.00 -9.10 -23.39
CA SER A 355 23.67 -7.93 -23.97
C SER A 355 23.74 -6.74 -23.03
N LEU A 356 22.86 -6.64 -22.02
CA LEU A 356 22.84 -5.55 -21.03
C LEU A 356 22.67 -6.09 -19.61
N SER A 357 23.68 -5.88 -18.77
CA SER A 357 23.66 -6.29 -17.36
C SER A 357 24.39 -5.30 -16.46
N ALA A 358 24.05 -5.27 -15.18
CA ALA A 358 24.75 -4.49 -14.17
C ALA A 358 24.94 -5.29 -12.87
N GLY A 359 26.19 -5.47 -12.47
CA GLY A 359 26.55 -5.95 -11.14
C GLY A 359 26.44 -4.83 -10.11
N ILE A 360 25.52 -4.97 -9.16
CA ILE A 360 25.35 -4.03 -8.05
C ILE A 360 26.46 -4.29 -7.04
N LYS A 361 27.15 -3.23 -6.61
CA LYS A 361 28.27 -3.32 -5.68
C LYS A 361 27.76 -3.46 -4.26
N GLY A 362 28.06 -4.61 -3.65
CA GLY A 362 27.64 -4.98 -2.31
C GLY A 362 27.26 -6.46 -2.25
N THR A 363 26.79 -6.90 -1.09
CA THR A 363 26.32 -8.28 -0.88
C THR A 363 24.88 -8.20 -0.40
N PHE A 364 23.92 -8.36 -1.32
CA PHE A 364 22.48 -8.24 -1.02
C PHE A 364 21.71 -9.55 -1.23
N ALA A 365 22.38 -10.59 -1.71
CA ALA A 365 21.84 -11.94 -1.85
C ALA A 365 22.95 -12.96 -1.56
N ASP A 366 22.56 -14.23 -1.39
CA ASP A 366 23.50 -15.36 -1.22
C ASP A 366 24.39 -15.57 -2.48
N HIS A 367 24.01 -14.95 -3.60
CA HIS A 367 24.77 -14.89 -4.85
C HIS A 367 25.00 -13.43 -5.29
N SER A 368 25.79 -13.21 -6.34
CA SER A 368 26.05 -11.86 -6.83
C SER A 368 24.75 -11.13 -7.23
N SER A 369 24.61 -9.89 -6.75
CA SER A 369 23.51 -8.99 -7.12
C SER A 369 23.72 -8.49 -8.54
N MET A 370 23.28 -9.28 -9.52
CA MET A 370 23.38 -8.94 -10.94
C MET A 370 21.98 -8.68 -11.50
N TRP A 371 21.78 -7.45 -11.99
CA TRP A 371 20.64 -7.10 -12.82
C TRP A 371 20.94 -7.45 -14.27
N ARG A 372 19.94 -7.98 -14.98
CA ARG A 372 19.95 -8.16 -16.43
C ARG A 372 18.68 -7.55 -17.00
N TYR A 373 18.81 -6.92 -18.16
CA TYR A 373 17.66 -6.31 -18.81
C TYR A 373 16.55 -7.33 -19.06
N GLY A 374 15.32 -6.99 -18.68
CA GLY A 374 14.12 -7.83 -18.86
C GLY A 374 13.94 -8.95 -17.83
N GLU A 375 14.90 -9.19 -16.93
CA GLU A 375 14.71 -10.15 -15.85
C GLU A 375 13.86 -9.55 -14.72
N PRO A 376 12.94 -10.34 -14.11
CA PRO A 376 12.19 -9.90 -12.94
C PRO A 376 13.14 -9.52 -11.80
N SER A 377 12.81 -8.42 -11.11
CA SER A 377 13.45 -8.07 -9.85
C SER A 377 12.62 -8.62 -8.68
N GLU A 378 13.28 -9.03 -7.59
CA GLU A 378 12.61 -9.30 -6.30
C GLU A 378 12.19 -7.99 -5.63
N ASN A 379 11.22 -7.33 -6.26
CA ASN A 379 10.73 -6.02 -5.89
C ASN A 379 9.97 -6.07 -4.54
N LEU A 380 10.12 -5.03 -3.72
CA LEU A 380 9.42 -4.91 -2.44
C LEU A 380 7.99 -4.35 -2.57
N GLY A 381 7.48 -4.25 -3.80
CA GLY A 381 6.17 -3.67 -4.12
C GLY A 381 6.16 -2.14 -3.98
N GLY A 382 5.07 -1.53 -4.42
CA GLY A 382 4.75 -0.11 -4.31
C GLY A 382 3.31 0.03 -3.86
N THR A 383 2.46 0.57 -4.74
CA THR A 383 1.02 0.69 -4.49
C THR A 383 0.23 0.27 -5.74
N ALA A 384 -1.10 0.33 -5.66
CA ALA A 384 -2.02 0.13 -6.76
C ALA A 384 -2.78 1.43 -7.06
N ARG A 385 -3.34 1.53 -8.27
CA ARG A 385 -4.17 2.68 -8.66
C ARG A 385 -5.39 2.83 -7.76
N THR A 386 -6.03 1.71 -7.44
CA THR A 386 -7.23 1.65 -6.62
C THR A 386 -7.44 0.26 -5.99
N LEU A 387 -8.25 0.23 -4.95
CA LEU A 387 -8.81 -0.89 -4.23
C LEU A 387 -10.34 -0.97 -4.41
N ASP A 388 -10.90 -0.37 -5.47
CA ASP A 388 -12.31 -0.54 -5.81
C ASP A 388 -12.69 -2.01 -5.82
N ASP A 389 -13.78 -2.33 -5.14
CA ASP A 389 -14.34 -3.67 -5.00
C ASP A 389 -13.38 -4.70 -4.35
N ALA A 390 -12.24 -4.27 -3.79
CA ALA A 390 -11.28 -5.16 -3.15
C ALA A 390 -11.77 -5.61 -1.76
N ASP A 391 -11.76 -6.92 -1.55
CA ASP A 391 -11.91 -7.56 -0.24
C ASP A 391 -10.56 -8.10 0.22
N GLY A 392 -9.81 -7.28 0.95
CA GLY A 392 -8.45 -7.61 1.37
C GLY A 392 -7.38 -7.46 0.30
N ARG A 393 -6.34 -8.31 0.39
CA ARG A 393 -5.07 -8.12 -0.31
C ARG A 393 -5.16 -8.38 -1.82
N ILE A 394 -4.68 -7.41 -2.60
CA ILE A 394 -4.50 -7.52 -4.05
C ILE A 394 -3.00 -7.47 -4.44
N PRO A 395 -2.62 -7.83 -5.68
CA PRO A 395 -1.28 -7.57 -6.18
C PRO A 395 -0.95 -6.07 -6.19
N LEU A 396 0.26 -5.72 -5.75
CA LEU A 396 0.79 -4.35 -5.78
C LEU A 396 1.62 -4.12 -7.03
N GLY A 397 1.62 -2.90 -7.56
CA GLY A 397 2.57 -2.48 -8.58
C GLY A 397 4.01 -2.45 -8.04
N PRO A 398 5.02 -2.34 -8.91
CA PRO A 398 6.41 -2.27 -8.48
C PRO A 398 6.75 -0.93 -7.79
N GLY A 399 7.64 -0.99 -6.80
CA GLY A 399 8.34 0.17 -6.23
C GLY A 399 9.74 0.32 -6.82
N VAL A 400 10.53 1.25 -6.27
CA VAL A 400 11.95 1.43 -6.62
C VAL A 400 12.91 0.67 -5.69
N LEU A 401 12.38 -0.25 -4.89
CA LEU A 401 13.12 -0.97 -3.84
C LEU A 401 13.09 -2.49 -4.05
N SER A 402 14.16 -3.16 -3.63
CA SER A 402 14.35 -4.59 -3.81
C SER A 402 15.37 -5.14 -2.83
N ARG A 403 15.15 -6.37 -2.36
CA ARG A 403 16.12 -7.07 -1.50
C ARG A 403 17.40 -7.44 -2.22
N ARG A 404 17.36 -7.57 -3.56
CA ARG A 404 18.57 -7.85 -4.35
C ARG A 404 19.42 -6.60 -4.61
N GLY A 405 18.97 -5.44 -4.15
CA GLY A 405 19.68 -4.17 -4.24
C GLY A 405 19.41 -3.38 -5.52
N PHE A 406 18.50 -3.84 -6.37
CA PHE A 406 18.10 -3.12 -7.58
C PHE A 406 16.63 -3.25 -7.95
N ALA A 407 16.08 -2.18 -8.51
CA ALA A 407 14.75 -2.12 -9.11
C ALA A 407 14.78 -1.33 -10.42
N THR A 408 13.77 -1.52 -11.25
CA THR A 408 13.64 -0.79 -12.52
C THR A 408 12.29 -0.12 -12.65
N VAL A 409 12.27 1.03 -13.31
CA VAL A 409 11.05 1.69 -13.78
C VAL A 409 11.12 1.74 -15.30
N ASP A 410 10.07 1.24 -15.95
CA ASP A 410 9.89 1.37 -17.39
C ASP A 410 9.09 2.64 -17.68
N ASP A 411 9.71 3.59 -18.38
CA ASP A 411 9.11 4.86 -18.77
C ASP A 411 8.72 4.85 -20.25
N SER A 412 8.86 3.73 -20.97
CA SER A 412 8.75 3.66 -22.45
C SER A 412 7.37 4.02 -23.01
N GLU A 413 6.32 3.92 -22.20
CA GLU A 413 4.93 4.17 -22.60
C GLU A 413 4.30 5.40 -21.94
N SER A 414 5.01 6.07 -21.02
CA SER A 414 4.45 7.20 -20.29
C SER A 414 4.25 8.41 -21.19
N MET A 415 3.21 9.21 -20.93
CA MET A 415 3.01 10.44 -21.67
C MET A 415 4.05 11.51 -21.31
N LEU A 416 4.19 12.49 -22.19
CA LEU A 416 5.19 13.56 -22.14
C LEU A 416 4.55 14.93 -21.96
N PHE A 417 5.40 15.93 -21.72
CA PHE A 417 5.04 17.34 -21.85
C PHE A 417 5.75 17.97 -23.07
N ASP A 418 5.04 18.80 -23.83
CA ASP A 418 5.59 19.65 -24.88
C ASP A 418 6.31 20.89 -24.33
N GLU A 419 6.91 21.71 -25.20
CA GLU A 419 7.66 22.90 -24.81
C GLU A 419 6.75 23.98 -24.18
N GLU A 420 5.46 23.92 -24.50
CA GLU A 420 4.40 24.76 -23.96
C GLU A 420 3.71 24.13 -22.72
N GLY A 421 4.32 23.11 -22.10
CA GLY A 421 3.88 22.53 -20.83
C GLY A 421 2.57 21.73 -20.89
N PHE A 422 2.15 21.27 -22.07
CA PHE A 422 0.94 20.47 -22.25
C PHE A 422 1.25 19.03 -22.63
N VAL A 423 0.23 18.18 -22.55
CA VAL A 423 0.39 16.75 -22.77
C VAL A 423 0.76 16.43 -24.22
N ALA A 424 1.73 15.53 -24.37
CA ALA A 424 2.23 15.07 -25.66
C ALA A 424 2.47 13.56 -25.63
N THR A 425 2.42 12.95 -26.82
CA THR A 425 2.68 11.51 -26.97
C THR A 425 4.16 11.22 -27.20
N ARG A 426 4.56 10.00 -26.86
CA ARG A 426 5.84 9.44 -27.27
C ARG A 426 5.85 9.19 -28.77
N ARG A 427 7.05 9.20 -29.34
CA ARG A 427 7.25 8.81 -30.74
C ARG A 427 6.91 7.34 -30.92
N GLU A 428 6.13 7.04 -31.95
CA GLU A 428 5.82 5.67 -32.34
C GLU A 428 7.07 4.90 -32.83
N GLY A 429 7.08 3.58 -32.60
CA GLY A 429 8.12 2.69 -33.12
C GLY A 429 8.30 1.46 -32.25
N GLU A 430 8.29 0.27 -32.87
CA GLU A 430 8.50 -0.99 -32.17
C GLU A 430 9.91 -1.10 -31.56
N GLY A 431 9.99 -1.70 -30.37
CA GLY A 431 11.25 -2.00 -29.70
C GLY A 431 11.98 -0.79 -29.11
N ARG A 432 11.33 0.39 -29.01
CA ARG A 432 11.87 1.55 -28.28
C ARG A 432 11.86 1.28 -26.78
N VAL A 433 12.93 1.68 -26.08
CA VAL A 433 13.08 1.52 -24.62
C VAL A 433 13.51 2.84 -24.01
N ASP A 434 12.89 3.21 -22.89
CA ASP A 434 13.28 4.30 -22.00
C ASP A 434 13.11 3.81 -20.56
N GLY A 435 14.18 3.25 -19.99
CA GLY A 435 14.14 2.59 -18.70
C GLY A 435 15.10 3.19 -17.70
N TYR A 436 14.80 2.97 -16.42
CA TYR A 436 15.59 3.46 -15.29
C TYR A 436 15.97 2.29 -14.40
N LEU A 437 17.25 2.24 -13.99
CA LEU A 437 17.78 1.29 -13.02
C LEU A 437 18.16 2.03 -11.74
N PHE A 438 17.51 1.63 -10.65
CA PHE A 438 17.81 2.05 -9.29
C PHE A 438 18.70 1.00 -8.64
N ALA A 439 19.98 1.32 -8.45
CA ALA A 439 21.04 0.45 -7.94
C ALA A 439 21.55 0.97 -6.59
N TYR A 440 20.68 0.96 -5.58
CA TYR A 440 20.95 1.54 -4.26
C TYR A 440 21.28 0.49 -3.18
N GLY A 441 21.25 -0.79 -3.51
CA GLY A 441 21.42 -1.82 -2.48
C GLY A 441 20.28 -1.75 -1.47
N HIS A 442 20.64 -1.79 -0.20
CA HIS A 442 19.75 -1.62 0.94
C HIS A 442 19.60 -0.16 1.42
N ASP A 443 20.18 0.82 0.70
CA ASP A 443 19.90 2.24 0.92
C ASP A 443 18.54 2.63 0.33
N TYR A 444 17.48 2.13 0.95
CA TYR A 444 16.11 2.31 0.47
C TYR A 444 15.68 3.77 0.51
N GLN A 445 16.11 4.53 1.52
CA GLN A 445 15.85 5.96 1.59
C GLN A 445 16.52 6.71 0.44
N GLY A 446 17.79 6.42 0.14
CA GLY A 446 18.51 7.02 -0.98
C GLY A 446 17.86 6.73 -2.33
N ALA A 447 17.31 5.53 -2.53
CA ALA A 447 16.58 5.17 -3.75
C ALA A 447 15.31 6.02 -3.94
N VAL A 448 14.49 6.19 -2.90
CA VAL A 448 13.28 7.03 -2.97
C VAL A 448 13.62 8.51 -3.07
N GLN A 449 14.68 8.97 -2.40
CA GLN A 449 15.17 10.34 -2.58
C GLN A 449 15.61 10.60 -4.02
N ALA A 450 16.24 9.63 -4.68
CA ALA A 450 16.60 9.73 -6.09
C ALA A 450 15.38 9.76 -7.02
N LEU A 451 14.33 8.99 -6.69
CA LEU A 451 13.03 9.09 -7.34
C LEU A 451 12.46 10.51 -7.21
N TYR A 452 12.48 11.11 -6.02
CA TYR A 452 12.02 12.49 -5.82
C TYR A 452 12.86 13.52 -6.55
N THR A 453 14.19 13.34 -6.60
CA THR A 453 15.07 14.20 -7.37
C THR A 453 14.77 14.14 -8.87
N LEU A 454 14.38 12.98 -9.40
CA LEU A 454 14.02 12.78 -10.81
C LEU A 454 12.61 13.26 -11.16
N SER A 455 11.64 12.89 -10.33
CA SER A 455 10.20 13.05 -10.59
C SER A 455 9.57 14.29 -9.97
N GLY A 456 10.30 15.00 -9.10
CA GLY A 456 9.80 16.06 -8.24
C GLY A 456 9.53 15.55 -6.82
N LYS A 457 9.73 16.41 -5.81
CA LYS A 457 9.47 16.09 -4.40
C LYS A 457 7.98 16.03 -4.10
N GLN A 458 7.62 15.42 -2.98
CA GLN A 458 6.30 15.63 -2.40
C GLN A 458 6.17 17.11 -1.97
N PRO A 459 5.08 17.80 -2.32
CA PRO A 459 4.86 19.16 -1.86
C PRO A 459 4.54 19.18 -0.36
N LEU A 460 4.77 20.33 0.27
CA LEU A 460 4.30 20.60 1.62
C LEU A 460 2.78 20.67 1.61
N LEU A 461 2.10 19.83 2.41
CA LEU A 461 0.65 19.91 2.55
C LEU A 461 0.24 21.10 3.43
N PRO A 462 -0.92 21.72 3.21
CA PRO A 462 -1.51 22.61 4.19
C PRO A 462 -1.70 21.91 5.54
N ARG A 463 -1.42 22.59 6.65
CA ARG A 463 -1.51 21.99 8.00
C ARG A 463 -2.89 21.39 8.31
N TRP A 464 -3.97 22.04 7.87
CA TRP A 464 -5.34 21.53 8.04
C TRP A 464 -5.59 20.19 7.35
N ALA A 465 -4.85 19.85 6.28
CA ALA A 465 -5.01 18.60 5.57
C ALA A 465 -4.65 17.38 6.45
N LEU A 466 -3.87 17.60 7.52
CA LEU A 466 -3.43 16.56 8.44
C LEU A 466 -4.46 16.27 9.56
N GLY A 467 -5.50 17.11 9.72
CA GLY A 467 -6.59 16.90 10.67
C GLY A 467 -7.59 15.80 10.25
N ASN A 468 -8.74 15.74 10.91
CA ASN A 468 -9.81 14.80 10.57
C ASN A 468 -10.67 15.32 9.41
N TRP A 469 -10.97 14.45 8.45
CA TRP A 469 -11.85 14.77 7.32
C TRP A 469 -13.18 14.03 7.47
N TRP A 470 -14.29 14.76 7.33
CA TRP A 470 -15.61 14.16 7.23
C TRP A 470 -16.01 14.07 5.77
N SER A 471 -16.35 12.86 5.34
CA SER A 471 -16.87 12.57 4.01
C SER A 471 -17.89 11.44 4.11
N ARG A 472 -18.88 11.44 3.23
CA ARG A 472 -19.82 10.33 3.06
C ARG A 472 -20.62 10.57 1.78
N TYR A 473 -20.74 9.55 0.95
CA TYR A 473 -21.72 9.59 -0.13
C TYR A 473 -23.11 9.50 0.48
N TYR A 474 -23.80 10.64 0.60
CA TYR A 474 -25.16 10.72 1.15
C TYR A 474 -25.82 12.03 0.72
N PRO A 475 -27.12 12.04 0.39
CA PRO A 475 -27.85 13.22 -0.07
C PRO A 475 -28.18 14.15 1.10
N TYR A 476 -27.16 14.77 1.70
CA TYR A 476 -27.34 15.74 2.76
C TYR A 476 -28.00 17.02 2.24
N SER A 477 -29.03 17.49 2.94
CA SER A 477 -29.41 18.91 2.87
C SER A 477 -28.40 19.79 3.61
N ASP A 478 -28.37 21.08 3.27
CA ASP A 478 -27.53 22.08 3.96
C ASP A 478 -27.75 22.07 5.48
N ALA A 479 -29.00 22.00 5.93
CA ALA A 479 -29.38 21.95 7.33
C ALA A 479 -28.89 20.68 8.04
N GLU A 480 -29.01 19.51 7.41
CA GLU A 480 -28.55 18.24 7.98
C GLU A 480 -27.02 18.20 8.10
N TYR A 481 -26.30 18.67 7.07
CA TYR A 481 -24.84 18.68 7.09
C TYR A 481 -24.30 19.67 8.14
N LEU A 482 -24.88 20.87 8.24
CA LEU A 482 -24.49 21.85 9.27
C LEU A 482 -24.80 21.34 10.69
N ALA A 483 -25.97 20.73 10.90
CA ALA A 483 -26.33 20.14 12.19
C ALA A 483 -25.38 18.98 12.57
N LEU A 484 -24.91 18.22 11.58
CA LEU A 484 -23.90 17.18 11.79
C LEU A 484 -22.55 17.77 12.24
N MET A 485 -22.09 18.83 11.58
CA MET A 485 -20.86 19.54 12.00
C MET A 485 -21.00 20.16 13.40
N ASP A 486 -22.17 20.72 13.71
CA ASP A 486 -22.47 21.27 15.03
C ASP A 486 -22.45 20.18 16.10
N ARG A 487 -23.02 19.00 15.80
CA ARG A 487 -22.96 17.86 16.72
C ARG A 487 -21.52 17.40 16.99
N PHE A 488 -20.65 17.33 15.98
CA PHE A 488 -19.24 17.01 16.23
C PHE A 488 -18.57 18.01 17.17
N ALA A 489 -18.86 19.30 17.03
CA ALA A 489 -18.34 20.34 17.92
C ALA A 489 -18.93 20.26 19.35
N GLU A 490 -20.19 19.86 19.50
CA GLU A 490 -20.83 19.58 20.79
C GLU A 490 -20.16 18.40 21.49
N GLU A 491 -19.89 17.31 20.76
CA GLU A 491 -19.21 16.09 21.23
C GLU A 491 -17.68 16.26 21.39
N LYS A 492 -17.15 17.46 21.16
CA LYS A 492 -15.71 17.78 21.28
C LYS A 492 -14.84 16.91 20.37
N ILE A 493 -15.31 16.68 19.15
CA ILE A 493 -14.61 15.93 18.11
C ILE A 493 -14.25 16.91 16.98
N PRO A 494 -12.97 17.27 16.84
CA PRO A 494 -12.58 18.26 15.86
C PRO A 494 -12.48 17.68 14.45
N PHE A 495 -12.82 18.50 13.47
CA PHE A 495 -12.59 18.26 12.04
C PHE A 495 -11.92 19.45 11.39
N SER A 496 -11.22 19.21 10.29
CA SER A 496 -10.54 20.24 9.49
C SER A 496 -11.09 20.35 8.07
N VAL A 497 -11.70 19.28 7.55
CA VAL A 497 -12.20 19.22 6.18
C VAL A 497 -13.61 18.64 6.13
N ALA A 498 -14.49 19.33 5.41
CA ALA A 498 -15.82 18.90 5.02
C ALA A 498 -15.80 18.54 3.53
N VAL A 499 -15.97 17.26 3.22
CA VAL A 499 -16.08 16.77 1.84
C VAL A 499 -17.55 16.50 1.55
N LEU A 500 -18.08 17.14 0.52
CA LEU A 500 -19.40 16.86 -0.04
C LEU A 500 -19.24 15.95 -1.24
N ASP A 501 -20.02 14.89 -1.24
CA ASP A 501 -20.08 13.92 -2.33
C ASP A 501 -21.18 14.28 -3.35
N MET A 502 -21.33 13.46 -4.39
CA MET A 502 -22.25 13.51 -5.53
C MET A 502 -23.44 14.49 -5.44
N ASP A 503 -24.29 14.35 -4.41
CA ASP A 503 -25.58 15.04 -4.31
C ASP A 503 -25.48 16.57 -4.08
N TRP A 504 -24.28 17.14 -3.97
CA TRP A 504 -24.10 18.59 -4.09
C TRP A 504 -24.62 19.08 -5.46
N HIS A 505 -24.51 18.26 -6.51
CA HIS A 505 -25.09 18.51 -7.83
C HIS A 505 -26.32 17.62 -8.11
N LEU A 506 -26.93 17.81 -9.29
CA LEU A 506 -28.08 17.01 -9.72
C LEU A 506 -27.64 15.56 -10.02
N VAL A 507 -28.14 14.60 -9.23
CA VAL A 507 -27.87 13.15 -9.39
C VAL A 507 -29.16 12.42 -9.81
N ASP A 508 -30.13 12.25 -8.91
CA ASP A 508 -31.46 11.67 -9.22
C ASP A 508 -32.52 12.76 -9.52
N ASP A 509 -32.24 13.60 -10.53
CA ASP A 509 -33.15 14.67 -10.98
C ASP A 509 -33.92 14.25 -12.25
N PRO A 510 -35.20 14.66 -12.44
CA PRO A 510 -35.93 14.41 -13.69
C PRO A 510 -35.19 14.82 -14.97
N LYS A 511 -34.41 15.91 -14.96
CA LYS A 511 -33.61 16.38 -16.09
C LYS A 511 -32.47 15.43 -16.42
N VAL A 512 -31.80 14.89 -15.40
CA VAL A 512 -30.74 13.88 -15.55
C VAL A 512 -31.32 12.59 -16.14
N ARG A 513 -32.45 12.12 -15.61
CA ARG A 513 -33.13 10.92 -16.16
C ARG A 513 -33.59 11.13 -17.60
N ALA A 514 -34.07 12.33 -17.94
CA ALA A 514 -34.48 12.66 -19.30
C ALA A 514 -33.31 12.74 -20.30
N SER A 515 -32.09 13.05 -19.85
CA SER A 515 -30.89 13.06 -20.70
C SER A 515 -30.33 11.66 -20.96
N GLY A 516 -30.78 10.65 -20.21
CA GLY A 516 -30.26 9.28 -20.30
C GLY A 516 -28.86 9.10 -19.68
N LYS A 517 -28.40 10.08 -18.88
CA LYS A 517 -27.14 9.99 -18.14
C LYS A 517 -27.31 9.41 -16.76
N THR A 518 -26.20 8.99 -16.18
CA THR A 518 -26.15 8.28 -14.89
C THR A 518 -26.33 9.22 -13.69
N GLY A 519 -26.10 10.52 -13.87
CA GLY A 519 -26.06 11.50 -12.80
C GLY A 519 -24.73 11.55 -12.05
N TRP A 520 -23.67 10.87 -12.53
CA TRP A 520 -22.35 10.95 -11.90
C TRP A 520 -21.62 12.28 -12.18
N THR A 521 -21.75 12.83 -13.38
CA THR A 521 -21.18 14.15 -13.69
C THR A 521 -22.23 15.25 -13.52
N GLY A 522 -21.87 16.34 -12.83
CA GLY A 522 -22.72 17.53 -12.77
C GLY A 522 -21.97 18.76 -12.25
N TYR A 523 -22.44 19.94 -12.68
CA TYR A 523 -21.87 21.25 -12.30
C TYR A 523 -22.93 22.23 -11.81
N THR A 524 -24.16 21.76 -11.65
CA THR A 524 -25.31 22.52 -11.17
C THR A 524 -25.67 22.10 -9.77
N TRP A 525 -25.60 23.03 -8.82
CA TRP A 525 -26.04 22.80 -7.44
C TRP A 525 -27.47 22.23 -7.38
N ASN A 526 -27.66 21.17 -6.62
CA ASN A 526 -28.98 20.69 -6.25
C ASN A 526 -29.64 21.69 -5.29
N LYS A 527 -30.51 22.56 -5.80
CA LYS A 527 -31.16 23.61 -4.99
C LYS A 527 -32.23 23.09 -4.04
N GLU A 528 -32.65 21.83 -4.16
CA GLU A 528 -33.54 21.21 -3.16
C GLU A 528 -32.77 20.88 -1.87
N LEU A 529 -31.54 20.39 -2.00
CA LEU A 529 -30.65 20.10 -0.87
C LEU A 529 -29.87 21.33 -0.40
N PHE A 530 -29.42 22.17 -1.34
CA PHE A 530 -28.64 23.38 -1.08
C PHE A 530 -29.30 24.62 -1.70
N PRO A 531 -30.39 25.15 -1.10
CA PRO A 531 -31.09 26.32 -1.63
C PRO A 531 -30.20 27.57 -1.75
N LYS A 532 -29.19 27.71 -0.88
CA LYS A 532 -28.25 28.84 -0.83
C LYS A 532 -26.80 28.36 -0.61
N PRO A 533 -26.13 27.82 -1.63
CA PRO A 533 -24.82 27.16 -1.47
C PRO A 533 -23.74 28.10 -0.91
N GLU A 534 -23.66 29.35 -1.36
CA GLU A 534 -22.70 30.34 -0.83
C GLU A 534 -22.85 30.55 0.69
N LYS A 535 -24.09 30.59 1.19
CA LYS A 535 -24.33 30.72 2.63
C LYS A 535 -23.92 29.45 3.37
N PHE A 536 -24.21 28.28 2.80
CA PHE A 536 -23.82 26.99 3.35
C PHE A 536 -22.29 26.87 3.47
N LEU A 537 -21.56 27.17 2.39
CA LEU A 537 -20.09 27.17 2.35
C LEU A 537 -19.50 28.16 3.37
N ALA A 538 -20.04 29.39 3.43
CA ALA A 538 -19.60 30.38 4.41
C ALA A 538 -19.81 29.92 5.88
N GLU A 539 -20.87 29.17 6.16
CA GLU A 539 -21.12 28.59 7.48
C GLU A 539 -20.14 27.45 7.82
N LEU A 540 -19.69 26.65 6.86
CA LEU A 540 -18.59 25.68 7.05
C LEU A 540 -17.26 26.39 7.31
N HIS A 541 -16.94 27.43 6.55
CA HIS A 541 -15.73 28.25 6.76
C HIS A 541 -15.73 28.94 8.14
N LYS A 542 -16.88 29.42 8.61
CA LYS A 542 -17.04 29.97 9.96
C LYS A 542 -16.74 28.94 11.06
N ARG A 543 -16.94 27.64 10.77
CA ARG A 543 -16.58 26.51 11.64
C ARG A 543 -15.12 26.06 11.45
N LYS A 544 -14.32 26.82 10.70
CA LYS A 544 -12.90 26.56 10.38
C LYS A 544 -12.68 25.28 9.56
N LEU A 545 -13.67 24.87 8.78
CA LEU A 545 -13.59 23.70 7.90
C LEU A 545 -13.24 24.15 6.49
N LYS A 546 -12.30 23.47 5.84
CA LYS A 546 -12.11 23.58 4.38
C LYS A 546 -13.12 22.70 3.67
N VAL A 547 -13.56 23.12 2.49
CA VAL A 547 -14.61 22.44 1.73
C VAL A 547 -14.06 21.86 0.45
N SER A 548 -14.40 20.59 0.20
CA SER A 548 -14.17 19.94 -1.09
C SER A 548 -15.46 19.36 -1.65
N LEU A 549 -15.59 19.42 -2.97
CA LEU A 549 -16.65 18.75 -3.72
C LEU A 549 -16.06 17.58 -4.50
N ASN A 550 -16.79 16.47 -4.54
CA ASN A 550 -16.52 15.36 -5.45
C ASN A 550 -16.86 15.79 -6.90
N ASP A 551 -15.90 15.61 -7.82
CA ASP A 551 -16.03 15.86 -9.25
C ASP A 551 -15.71 14.59 -10.05
N HIS A 552 -16.72 14.13 -10.81
CA HIS A 552 -16.58 13.08 -11.82
C HIS A 552 -16.78 13.68 -13.21
N PRO A 553 -15.74 14.14 -13.92
CA PRO A 553 -15.92 14.84 -15.19
C PRO A 553 -16.26 13.95 -16.41
N ALA A 554 -16.46 12.63 -16.22
CA ALA A 554 -16.46 11.63 -17.30
C ALA A 554 -17.56 11.81 -18.37
N ASP A 555 -18.79 12.19 -17.97
CA ASP A 555 -19.91 12.35 -18.91
C ASP A 555 -19.92 13.71 -19.65
N GLY A 556 -18.98 14.60 -19.37
CA GLY A 556 -18.93 15.96 -19.92
C GLY A 556 -20.05 16.86 -19.39
N VAL A 557 -20.39 17.92 -20.13
CA VAL A 557 -21.36 18.94 -19.71
C VAL A 557 -22.67 18.77 -20.47
N GLN A 558 -23.75 18.48 -19.74
CA GLN A 558 -25.08 18.26 -20.30
C GLN A 558 -25.84 19.57 -20.52
N SER A 559 -26.75 19.62 -21.49
CA SER A 559 -27.49 20.86 -21.85
C SER A 559 -28.44 21.39 -20.78
N TYR A 560 -28.77 20.57 -19.78
CA TYR A 560 -29.58 21.00 -18.63
C TYR A 560 -28.78 21.71 -17.54
N GLU A 561 -27.44 21.67 -17.60
CA GLU A 561 -26.56 22.29 -16.61
C GLU A 561 -26.62 23.81 -16.71
N GLU A 562 -26.63 24.51 -15.56
CA GLU A 562 -26.65 25.98 -15.49
C GLU A 562 -25.47 26.62 -16.24
N LEU A 563 -24.31 25.95 -16.23
CA LEU A 563 -23.08 26.43 -16.87
C LEU A 563 -22.92 25.98 -18.33
N TYR A 564 -23.83 25.15 -18.87
CA TYR A 564 -23.73 24.68 -20.25
C TYR A 564 -23.67 25.81 -21.29
N PRO A 565 -24.51 26.87 -21.24
CA PRO A 565 -24.43 27.95 -22.22
C PRO A 565 -23.08 28.68 -22.22
N ALA A 566 -22.47 28.84 -21.04
CA ALA A 566 -21.15 29.47 -20.89
C ALA A 566 -20.04 28.54 -21.41
N MET A 567 -20.12 27.25 -21.11
CA MET A 567 -19.19 26.23 -21.62
C MET A 567 -19.27 26.13 -23.14
N ALA A 568 -20.49 26.11 -23.70
CA ALA A 568 -20.71 26.06 -25.15
C ALA A 568 -20.15 27.29 -25.86
N ALA A 569 -20.36 28.49 -25.29
CA ALA A 569 -19.80 29.72 -25.82
C ALA A 569 -18.26 29.76 -25.75
N ALA A 570 -17.65 29.17 -24.72
CA ALA A 570 -16.20 29.10 -24.59
C ALA A 570 -15.54 28.13 -25.59
N LEU A 571 -16.31 27.16 -26.11
CA LEU A 571 -15.83 26.11 -27.01
C LEU A 571 -16.36 26.25 -28.45
N ASP A 572 -17.08 27.32 -28.75
CA ASP A 572 -17.81 27.49 -30.01
C ASP A 572 -18.72 26.29 -30.35
N HIS A 573 -19.30 25.65 -29.33
CA HIS A 573 -20.19 24.48 -29.47
C HIS A 573 -21.62 24.90 -29.85
N PRO A 574 -22.23 24.27 -30.88
CA PRO A 574 -23.60 24.60 -31.30
C PRO A 574 -24.62 24.18 -30.24
N THR A 575 -25.56 25.07 -29.92
CA THR A 575 -26.55 24.85 -28.86
C THR A 575 -27.97 24.60 -29.38
N GLN A 576 -28.19 24.65 -30.70
CA GLN A 576 -29.54 24.59 -31.28
C GLN A 576 -30.28 23.28 -30.98
N GLU A 577 -29.55 22.16 -30.95
CA GLU A 577 -30.11 20.81 -30.74
C GLU A 577 -29.96 20.32 -29.29
N ASN A 578 -29.39 21.14 -28.40
CA ASN A 578 -29.10 20.78 -27.00
C ASN A 578 -28.17 19.55 -26.83
N ASP A 579 -27.29 19.31 -27.80
CA ASP A 579 -26.29 18.25 -27.75
C ASP A 579 -25.30 18.45 -26.58
N PRO A 580 -24.92 17.38 -25.85
CA PRO A 580 -23.96 17.51 -24.77
C PRO A 580 -22.56 17.88 -25.27
N ILE A 581 -21.78 18.55 -24.42
CA ILE A 581 -20.35 18.77 -24.64
C ILE A 581 -19.60 17.59 -24.04
N HIS A 582 -19.00 16.75 -24.89
CA HIS A 582 -18.22 15.61 -24.44
C HIS A 582 -16.96 16.03 -23.68
N PHE A 583 -16.60 15.23 -22.67
CA PHE A 583 -15.35 15.41 -21.94
C PHE A 583 -14.13 15.16 -22.84
N ASP A 584 -13.23 16.14 -22.89
CA ASP A 584 -11.97 16.03 -23.60
C ASP A 584 -10.88 16.88 -22.94
N ILE A 585 -10.31 16.37 -21.86
CA ILE A 585 -9.22 17.04 -21.13
C ILE A 585 -7.92 17.18 -21.95
N THR A 586 -7.84 16.53 -23.12
CA THR A 586 -6.70 16.64 -24.05
C THR A 586 -6.84 17.78 -25.05
N SER A 587 -7.99 18.47 -25.07
CA SER A 587 -8.21 19.70 -25.83
C SER A 587 -7.87 20.92 -24.97
N ARG A 588 -6.90 21.74 -25.39
CA ARG A 588 -6.54 22.98 -24.66
C ARG A 588 -7.74 23.92 -24.45
N PRO A 589 -8.60 24.20 -25.44
CA PRO A 589 -9.84 24.96 -25.21
C PRO A 589 -10.73 24.34 -24.14
N PHE A 590 -10.92 23.02 -24.17
CA PHE A 590 -11.73 22.32 -23.16
C PHE A 590 -11.08 22.40 -21.78
N LEU A 591 -9.78 22.13 -21.63
CA LEU A 591 -9.05 22.27 -20.37
C LEU A 591 -9.22 23.68 -19.80
N ASN A 592 -9.09 24.71 -20.63
CA ASN A 592 -9.25 26.09 -20.18
C ASN A 592 -10.67 26.34 -19.66
N ALA A 593 -11.69 26.03 -20.46
CA ALA A 593 -13.08 26.21 -20.08
C ALA A 593 -13.50 25.34 -18.88
N PHE A 594 -12.94 24.13 -18.75
CA PHE A 594 -13.18 23.22 -17.64
C PHE A 594 -12.88 23.88 -16.30
N PHE A 595 -11.71 24.51 -16.16
CA PHE A 595 -11.41 25.26 -14.94
C PHE A 595 -12.11 26.62 -14.92
N ASP A 596 -11.97 27.44 -15.96
CA ASP A 596 -12.36 28.85 -15.95
C ASP A 596 -13.88 29.05 -15.89
N VAL A 597 -14.65 28.12 -16.46
CA VAL A 597 -16.11 28.16 -16.52
C VAL A 597 -16.75 27.25 -15.48
N LEU A 598 -16.28 26.01 -15.31
CA LEU A 598 -16.95 25.06 -14.41
C LEU A 598 -16.49 25.18 -12.95
N HIS A 599 -15.18 25.34 -12.71
CA HIS A 599 -14.61 25.28 -11.36
C HIS A 599 -14.51 26.66 -10.70
N ARG A 600 -13.98 27.66 -11.41
CA ARG A 600 -13.71 28.99 -10.85
C ARG A 600 -14.94 29.68 -10.25
N PRO A 601 -16.16 29.55 -10.80
CA PRO A 601 -17.36 30.07 -10.13
C PRO A 601 -17.65 29.39 -8.78
N LEU A 602 -17.48 28.07 -8.70
CA LEU A 602 -17.74 27.28 -7.48
C LEU A 602 -16.72 27.60 -6.38
N GLU A 603 -15.46 27.83 -6.74
CA GLU A 603 -14.43 28.23 -5.77
C GLU A 603 -14.64 29.65 -5.28
N LYS A 604 -15.10 30.57 -6.14
CA LYS A 604 -15.52 31.93 -5.70
C LYS A 604 -16.67 31.89 -4.70
N GLN A 605 -17.49 30.83 -4.70
CA GLN A 605 -18.55 30.63 -3.71
C GLN A 605 -18.03 30.08 -2.38
N GLY A 606 -16.84 29.46 -2.36
CA GLY A 606 -16.19 28.95 -1.15
C GLY A 606 -15.68 27.50 -1.22
N VAL A 607 -15.58 26.88 -2.40
CA VAL A 607 -14.89 25.58 -2.54
C VAL A 607 -13.38 25.81 -2.47
N ASP A 608 -12.67 25.10 -1.60
CA ASP A 608 -11.24 25.30 -1.34
C ASP A 608 -10.35 24.42 -2.24
N PHE A 609 -10.76 23.18 -2.50
CA PHE A 609 -10.05 22.22 -3.35
C PHE A 609 -10.99 21.10 -3.85
N TRP A 610 -10.50 20.26 -4.76
CA TRP A 610 -11.33 19.29 -5.49
C TRP A 610 -10.97 17.83 -5.16
N TRP A 611 -12.01 17.02 -4.96
CA TRP A 611 -11.92 15.56 -5.01
C TRP A 611 -12.19 15.12 -6.45
N ILE A 612 -11.13 14.71 -7.14
CA ILE A 612 -11.15 14.22 -8.51
C ILE A 612 -11.31 12.71 -8.44
N ASP A 613 -12.51 12.22 -8.73
CA ASP A 613 -12.80 10.79 -8.62
C ASP A 613 -12.78 10.10 -10.00
N TRP A 614 -12.43 8.81 -9.99
CA TRP A 614 -11.93 8.09 -11.17
C TRP A 614 -13.03 7.32 -11.88
N GLN A 615 -13.48 7.85 -13.02
CA GLN A 615 -14.43 7.19 -13.92
C GLN A 615 -14.13 7.39 -15.40
N GLN A 616 -13.10 8.18 -15.71
CA GLN A 616 -12.72 8.57 -17.07
C GLN A 616 -12.01 7.41 -17.80
N GLY A 617 -11.73 6.31 -17.12
CA GLY A 617 -10.94 5.19 -17.64
C GLY A 617 -9.47 5.56 -17.85
N SER A 618 -8.80 4.80 -18.71
CA SER A 618 -7.38 5.01 -19.07
C SER A 618 -7.19 5.56 -20.48
N TYR A 619 -8.28 5.95 -21.15
CA TYR A 619 -8.27 6.33 -22.56
C TYR A 619 -8.79 7.75 -22.74
N SER A 620 -8.14 8.48 -23.63
CA SER A 620 -8.56 9.80 -24.09
C SER A 620 -8.55 9.86 -25.62
N ARG A 621 -8.90 11.01 -26.21
CA ARG A 621 -8.91 11.17 -27.67
C ARG A 621 -7.52 11.11 -28.30
N ILE A 622 -6.48 11.35 -27.52
CA ILE A 622 -5.09 11.21 -27.95
C ILE A 622 -4.57 9.86 -27.39
N PRO A 623 -4.20 8.89 -28.26
CA PRO A 623 -3.68 7.60 -27.81
C PRO A 623 -2.48 7.75 -26.86
N GLY A 624 -2.46 6.97 -25.78
CA GLY A 624 -1.37 6.98 -24.78
C GLY A 624 -1.45 8.08 -23.72
N ILE A 625 -2.46 8.96 -23.76
CA ILE A 625 -2.68 9.98 -22.74
C ILE A 625 -3.73 9.48 -21.72
N ASP A 626 -3.30 9.29 -20.47
CA ASP A 626 -4.16 8.88 -19.35
C ASP A 626 -4.87 10.11 -18.73
N PRO A 627 -6.21 10.20 -18.80
CA PRO A 627 -6.94 11.36 -18.30
C PRO A 627 -6.77 11.60 -16.80
N LEU A 628 -6.56 10.57 -15.97
CA LEU A 628 -6.36 10.75 -14.53
C LEU A 628 -5.09 11.54 -14.24
N TRP A 629 -4.01 11.25 -14.98
CA TRP A 629 -2.78 12.01 -14.85
C TRP A 629 -2.96 13.47 -15.26
N VAL A 630 -3.69 13.72 -16.37
CA VAL A 630 -3.97 15.07 -16.86
C VAL A 630 -4.73 15.87 -15.81
N LEU A 631 -5.79 15.27 -15.24
CA LEU A 631 -6.59 15.88 -14.19
C LEU A 631 -5.74 16.18 -12.94
N ASN A 632 -4.99 15.20 -12.42
CA ASN A 632 -4.15 15.40 -11.24
C ASN A 632 -3.13 16.53 -11.44
N HIS A 633 -2.47 16.56 -12.61
CA HIS A 633 -1.49 17.58 -12.95
C HIS A 633 -2.10 18.98 -12.99
N PHE A 634 -3.16 19.17 -13.80
CA PHE A 634 -3.68 20.50 -14.03
C PHE A 634 -4.54 21.02 -12.88
N HIS A 635 -5.26 20.16 -12.14
CA HIS A 635 -5.93 20.60 -10.91
C HIS A 635 -4.94 21.09 -9.87
N PHE A 636 -3.79 20.43 -9.72
CA PHE A 636 -2.77 20.85 -8.77
C PHE A 636 -2.17 22.21 -9.15
N LEU A 637 -1.85 22.42 -10.44
CA LEU A 637 -1.35 23.70 -10.92
C LEU A 637 -2.39 24.82 -10.81
N ASP A 638 -3.66 24.51 -11.08
CA ASP A 638 -4.75 25.49 -10.99
C ASP A 638 -5.06 25.86 -9.53
N ASN A 639 -5.02 24.88 -8.62
CA ASN A 639 -5.22 25.11 -7.19
C ASN A 639 -4.15 26.05 -6.59
N ALA A 640 -2.94 26.04 -7.13
CA ALA A 640 -1.82 26.90 -6.71
C ALA A 640 -2.06 28.41 -6.97
N LEU A 641 -3.03 28.80 -7.81
CA LEU A 641 -3.37 30.21 -8.01
C LEU A 641 -3.99 30.85 -6.77
N GLY A 642 -4.85 30.10 -6.07
CA GLY A 642 -5.63 30.59 -4.95
C GLY A 642 -5.08 30.15 -3.59
N ASN A 643 -4.21 29.15 -3.57
CA ASN A 643 -3.75 28.50 -2.35
C ASN A 643 -2.23 28.57 -2.22
N LYS A 644 -1.75 28.86 -1.00
CA LYS A 644 -0.32 28.87 -0.69
C LYS A 644 0.30 27.49 -0.89
N HIS A 645 -0.33 26.47 -0.32
CA HIS A 645 0.07 25.08 -0.49
C HIS A 645 -0.99 24.37 -1.32
N PRO A 646 -0.74 24.12 -2.62
CA PRO A 646 -1.70 23.46 -3.47
C PRO A 646 -1.94 22.01 -3.05
N LEU A 647 -3.17 21.55 -3.20
CA LEU A 647 -3.58 20.19 -2.87
C LEU A 647 -4.67 19.74 -3.87
N THR A 648 -4.63 18.45 -4.21
CA THR A 648 -5.71 17.74 -4.90
C THR A 648 -6.18 16.59 -4.03
N PHE A 649 -7.32 15.98 -4.30
CA PHE A 649 -7.68 14.71 -3.67
C PHE A 649 -8.09 13.73 -4.77
N SER A 650 -7.25 12.72 -5.07
CA SER A 650 -7.40 11.89 -6.26
C SER A 650 -6.72 10.52 -6.09
N ARG A 651 -6.69 9.70 -7.14
CA ARG A 651 -6.07 8.36 -7.13
C ARG A 651 -4.63 8.35 -7.60
N TYR A 652 -3.93 7.25 -7.32
CA TYR A 652 -2.57 6.99 -7.79
C TYR A 652 -2.57 6.78 -9.31
N ALA A 653 -2.01 7.75 -10.04
CA ALA A 653 -1.94 7.70 -11.50
C ALA A 653 -0.72 6.90 -12.02
N GLY A 654 0.32 6.73 -11.21
CA GLY A 654 1.52 5.98 -11.57
C GLY A 654 2.80 6.61 -11.00
N PRO A 655 3.99 6.05 -11.32
CA PRO A 655 5.27 6.59 -10.87
C PRO A 655 5.41 8.09 -11.19
N GLY A 656 5.74 8.89 -10.17
CA GLY A 656 5.84 10.34 -10.29
C GLY A 656 4.58 11.11 -9.87
N SER A 657 3.44 10.45 -9.62
CA SER A 657 2.19 11.14 -9.27
C SER A 657 2.16 11.61 -7.82
N HIS A 658 3.13 11.21 -6.98
CA HIS A 658 3.27 11.65 -5.58
C HIS A 658 3.46 13.15 -5.42
N ARG A 659 3.85 13.84 -6.49
CA ARG A 659 3.93 15.31 -6.53
C ARG A 659 2.55 15.98 -6.57
N TYR A 660 1.48 15.20 -6.70
CA TYR A 660 0.08 15.64 -6.67
C TYR A 660 -0.69 14.91 -5.54
N PRO A 661 -0.30 15.11 -4.27
CA PRO A 661 -1.08 14.60 -3.16
C PRO A 661 -2.37 15.40 -2.99
N VAL A 662 -3.35 14.89 -2.25
CA VAL A 662 -3.44 13.64 -1.50
C VAL A 662 -4.03 12.52 -2.35
N GLY A 663 -3.43 11.34 -2.28
CA GLY A 663 -3.99 10.14 -2.89
C GLY A 663 -5.17 9.53 -2.13
N PHE A 664 -5.98 8.67 -2.74
CA PHE A 664 -6.89 7.79 -2.01
C PHE A 664 -6.92 6.38 -2.59
N SER A 665 -7.16 5.42 -1.70
CA SER A 665 -7.07 3.99 -1.99
C SER A 665 -8.16 3.44 -2.89
N GLY A 666 -9.33 4.07 -2.98
CA GLY A 666 -10.51 3.50 -3.64
C GLY A 666 -11.50 2.78 -2.72
N ASP A 667 -12.51 2.18 -3.35
CA ASP A 667 -13.76 1.75 -2.73
C ASP A 667 -13.70 0.33 -2.17
N THR A 668 -13.01 0.19 -1.04
CA THR A 668 -12.81 -1.10 -0.36
C THR A 668 -14.10 -1.68 0.24
N ILE A 669 -14.17 -3.02 0.31
CA ILE A 669 -15.27 -3.72 1.00
C ILE A 669 -15.10 -3.60 2.53
N VAL A 670 -16.19 -3.34 3.27
CA VAL A 670 -16.20 -3.28 4.74
C VAL A 670 -16.04 -4.68 5.37
N THR A 671 -14.79 -5.15 5.49
CA THR A 671 -14.43 -6.44 6.11
C THR A 671 -13.14 -6.35 6.93
N TRP A 672 -12.90 -7.36 7.78
CA TRP A 672 -11.62 -7.52 8.48
C TRP A 672 -10.45 -7.81 7.54
N ASP A 673 -10.69 -8.47 6.39
CA ASP A 673 -9.62 -8.75 5.41
C ASP A 673 -9.16 -7.47 4.71
N SER A 674 -10.08 -6.56 4.39
CA SER A 674 -9.73 -5.22 3.91
C SER A 674 -8.93 -4.43 4.94
N LEU A 675 -9.36 -4.39 6.21
CA LEU A 675 -8.58 -3.76 7.28
C LEU A 675 -7.20 -4.40 7.44
N ALA A 676 -7.10 -5.73 7.32
CA ALA A 676 -5.83 -6.46 7.42
C ALA A 676 -4.83 -6.15 6.32
N PHE A 677 -5.26 -5.58 5.20
CA PHE A 677 -4.40 -5.16 4.11
C PHE A 677 -3.99 -3.68 4.19
N GLN A 678 -4.81 -2.81 4.79
CA GLN A 678 -4.54 -1.35 4.81
C GLN A 678 -3.17 -0.94 5.36
N PRO A 679 -2.62 -1.55 6.43
CA PRO A 679 -1.29 -1.19 6.92
C PRO A 679 -0.17 -1.54 5.93
N GLU A 680 -0.18 -2.76 5.36
CA GLU A 680 0.77 -3.17 4.31
C GLU A 680 0.65 -2.21 3.11
N PHE A 681 -0.57 -2.00 2.60
CA PHE A 681 -0.86 -1.12 1.45
C PHE A 681 -0.31 0.30 1.69
N THR A 682 -0.48 0.83 2.89
CA THR A 682 0.01 2.16 3.31
C THR A 682 1.52 2.22 3.43
N ALA A 683 2.13 1.20 4.02
CA ALA A 683 3.57 1.16 4.17
C ALA A 683 4.28 1.01 2.81
N THR A 684 3.81 0.12 1.95
CA THR A 684 4.46 -0.14 0.65
C THR A 684 4.30 1.00 -0.34
N ALA A 685 3.29 1.87 -0.21
CA ALA A 685 3.15 3.07 -1.04
C ALA A 685 4.38 3.99 -0.99
N SER A 686 5.07 4.03 0.16
CA SER A 686 6.34 4.76 0.32
C SER A 686 7.46 4.21 -0.57
N ASN A 687 7.44 2.92 -0.94
CA ASN A 687 8.45 2.31 -1.84
C ASN A 687 8.40 2.88 -3.26
N ILE A 688 7.32 3.57 -3.66
CA ILE A 688 7.20 4.32 -4.91
C ILE A 688 7.00 5.82 -4.67
N GLY A 689 7.38 6.28 -3.47
CA GLY A 689 7.35 7.69 -3.09
C GLY A 689 5.95 8.27 -2.86
N TYR A 690 4.89 7.46 -2.82
CA TYR A 690 3.50 7.92 -2.70
C TYR A 690 3.01 7.93 -1.24
N GLY A 691 3.69 8.71 -0.40
CA GLY A 691 3.51 8.70 1.07
C GLY A 691 2.35 9.51 1.63
N TRP A 692 1.73 10.42 0.84
CA TRP A 692 0.57 11.21 1.26
C TRP A 692 -0.71 10.71 0.59
N TRP A 693 -1.46 9.90 1.32
CA TRP A 693 -2.72 9.35 0.83
C TRP A 693 -3.70 9.03 1.96
N SER A 694 -4.90 8.70 1.56
CA SER A 694 -6.03 8.37 2.42
C SER A 694 -6.60 7.00 2.05
N HIS A 695 -7.29 6.37 2.98
CA HIS A 695 -8.20 5.27 2.71
C HIS A 695 -9.52 5.55 3.41
N ASP A 696 -10.54 4.79 3.05
CA ASP A 696 -11.88 5.01 3.58
C ASP A 696 -11.95 4.41 4.97
N ILE A 697 -11.79 5.25 5.99
CA ILE A 697 -11.72 4.79 7.37
C ILE A 697 -13.05 4.15 7.75
N GLY A 698 -12.99 2.84 8.01
CA GLY A 698 -14.13 1.97 8.27
C GLY A 698 -14.65 1.21 7.05
N GLY A 699 -14.00 1.31 5.89
CA GLY A 699 -14.38 0.70 4.61
C GLY A 699 -15.49 1.45 3.85
N HIS A 700 -15.52 1.29 2.53
CA HIS A 700 -16.38 2.08 1.63
C HIS A 700 -17.76 1.45 1.37
N LEU A 701 -17.80 0.29 0.71
CA LEU A 701 -19.01 -0.37 0.19
C LEU A 701 -19.21 -1.78 0.73
N HIS A 702 -20.42 -2.28 0.55
CA HIS A 702 -20.82 -3.65 0.87
C HIS A 702 -20.40 -4.08 2.29
N GLY A 703 -20.16 -5.38 2.51
CA GLY A 703 -19.73 -5.90 3.80
C GLY A 703 -20.81 -5.85 4.88
N TYR A 704 -20.40 -5.62 6.13
CA TYR A 704 -21.27 -5.67 7.30
C TYR A 704 -20.86 -4.68 8.40
N LYS A 705 -21.81 -4.30 9.27
CA LYS A 705 -21.51 -3.49 10.46
C LYS A 705 -20.90 -4.37 11.55
N ASP A 706 -19.70 -4.02 11.96
CA ASP A 706 -19.03 -4.54 13.15
C ASP A 706 -18.41 -3.34 13.85
N ASP A 707 -18.87 -3.05 15.08
CA ASP A 707 -18.44 -1.86 15.80
C ASP A 707 -16.95 -1.92 16.13
N GLU A 708 -16.43 -3.12 16.42
CA GLU A 708 -15.00 -3.32 16.66
C GLU A 708 -14.18 -3.02 15.40
N LEU A 709 -14.62 -3.53 14.24
CA LEU A 709 -13.97 -3.28 12.95
C LEU A 709 -13.88 -1.78 12.66
N GLY A 710 -14.99 -1.05 12.79
CA GLY A 710 -15.03 0.39 12.58
C GLY A 710 -14.11 1.15 13.52
N THR A 711 -14.12 0.81 14.81
CA THR A 711 -13.23 1.43 15.81
C THR A 711 -11.76 1.13 15.54
N ARG A 712 -11.38 -0.12 15.25
CA ARG A 712 -9.98 -0.47 14.90
C ARG A 712 -9.50 0.28 13.65
N TRP A 713 -10.38 0.49 12.69
CA TRP A 713 -10.06 1.28 11.49
C TRP A 713 -9.83 2.76 11.82
N VAL A 714 -10.62 3.36 12.73
CA VAL A 714 -10.36 4.74 13.22
C VAL A 714 -9.03 4.82 13.95
N GLN A 715 -8.69 3.82 14.76
CA GLN A 715 -7.39 3.76 15.44
C GLN A 715 -6.23 3.70 14.43
N LEU A 716 -6.34 2.90 13.37
CA LEU A 716 -5.39 2.91 12.25
C LEU A 716 -5.36 4.27 11.54
N GLY A 717 -6.51 4.91 11.33
CA GLY A 717 -6.63 6.23 10.72
C GLY A 717 -5.86 7.31 11.46
N CYS A 718 -5.87 7.29 12.79
CA CYS A 718 -5.09 8.21 13.63
C CYS A 718 -3.60 8.19 13.25
N PHE A 719 -3.08 7.00 12.93
CA PHE A 719 -1.69 6.74 12.52
C PHE A 719 -1.53 6.44 11.02
N SER A 720 -2.44 6.95 10.17
CA SER A 720 -2.32 6.93 8.70
C SER A 720 -1.90 8.31 8.17
N PRO A 721 -1.45 8.45 6.91
CA PRO A 721 -1.05 9.75 6.38
C PRO A 721 -2.17 10.80 6.41
N VAL A 722 -3.38 10.42 5.99
CA VAL A 722 -4.61 11.23 6.11
C VAL A 722 -5.71 10.40 6.80
N LEU A 723 -6.46 11.03 7.71
CA LEU A 723 -7.61 10.41 8.38
C LEU A 723 -8.90 10.95 7.74
N ARG A 724 -9.53 10.14 6.88
CA ARG A 724 -10.81 10.47 6.24
C ARG A 724 -11.86 9.41 6.54
N LEU A 725 -12.88 9.81 7.31
CA LEU A 725 -14.09 9.00 7.44
C LEU A 725 -14.86 9.10 6.13
N HIS A 726 -15.22 7.96 5.55
CA HIS A 726 -15.97 7.91 4.29
C HIS A 726 -16.78 6.60 4.16
N SER A 727 -17.85 6.63 3.36
CA SER A 727 -18.65 5.46 3.01
C SER A 727 -19.59 5.74 1.84
N SER A 728 -20.03 4.65 1.21
CA SER A 728 -21.11 4.60 0.21
C SER A 728 -22.47 5.08 0.74
N ASN A 729 -23.39 5.37 -0.20
CA ASN A 729 -24.76 5.81 0.04
C ASN A 729 -25.67 4.71 0.60
N SER A 730 -25.42 4.36 1.86
CA SER A 730 -26.26 3.49 2.67
C SER A 730 -26.65 4.23 3.93
N ARG A 731 -27.95 4.25 4.23
CA ARG A 731 -28.49 4.79 5.50
C ARG A 731 -27.82 4.16 6.73
N TRP A 732 -27.37 2.91 6.63
CA TRP A 732 -26.81 2.13 7.72
C TRP A 732 -25.28 2.19 7.80
N ASN A 733 -24.60 2.64 6.74
CA ASN A 733 -23.15 2.80 6.72
C ASN A 733 -22.81 4.26 7.06
N ASN A 734 -22.91 4.61 8.35
CA ASN A 734 -22.53 5.91 8.87
C ASN A 734 -21.29 5.74 9.78
N LYS A 735 -20.30 6.62 9.62
CA LYS A 735 -19.02 6.55 10.34
C LYS A 735 -18.95 7.49 11.56
N ALA A 736 -20.02 8.20 11.88
CA ALA A 736 -20.06 9.06 13.05
C ALA A 736 -20.02 8.22 14.35
N PRO A 737 -19.19 8.56 15.36
CA PRO A 737 -18.98 7.74 16.55
C PRO A 737 -20.25 7.34 17.30
N TRP A 738 -21.23 8.25 17.45
CA TRP A 738 -22.50 8.00 18.14
C TRP A 738 -23.46 7.06 17.39
N THR A 739 -23.05 6.50 16.25
CA THR A 739 -23.78 5.43 15.54
C THR A 739 -23.26 4.04 15.88
N TYR A 740 -22.26 3.97 16.76
CA TYR A 740 -21.66 2.76 17.31
C TYR A 740 -22.09 2.58 18.77
N GLY A 741 -21.83 1.40 19.35
CA GLY A 741 -22.02 1.16 20.77
C GLY A 741 -21.15 2.10 21.63
N ARG A 742 -21.58 2.36 22.88
CA ARG A 742 -20.95 3.31 23.82
C ARG A 742 -19.42 3.19 23.94
N GLU A 743 -18.90 1.98 23.98
CA GLU A 743 -17.45 1.72 24.09
C GLU A 743 -16.74 2.20 22.81
N ALA A 744 -17.22 1.76 21.64
CA ALA A 744 -16.71 2.17 20.34
C ALA A 744 -16.84 3.69 20.11
N GLU A 745 -17.97 4.30 20.49
CA GLU A 745 -18.20 5.74 20.43
C GLU A 745 -17.12 6.53 21.20
N GLY A 746 -16.87 6.15 22.46
CA GLY A 746 -15.86 6.79 23.30
C GLY A 746 -14.46 6.66 22.70
N VAL A 747 -14.06 5.44 22.33
CA VAL A 747 -12.72 5.16 21.76
C VAL A 747 -12.52 5.89 20.43
N MET A 748 -13.51 5.87 19.54
CA MET A 748 -13.42 6.61 18.27
C MET A 748 -13.25 8.11 18.53
N GLY A 749 -13.99 8.69 19.49
CA GLY A 749 -13.82 10.08 19.89
C GLY A 749 -12.39 10.37 20.38
N ASP A 750 -11.83 9.51 21.23
CA ASP A 750 -10.49 9.71 21.79
C ASP A 750 -9.41 9.71 20.71
N PHE A 751 -9.50 8.81 19.73
CA PHE A 751 -8.54 8.75 18.62
C PHE A 751 -8.70 9.90 17.62
N LEU A 752 -9.94 10.39 17.41
CA LEU A 752 -10.19 11.58 16.58
C LEU A 752 -9.64 12.85 17.26
N ARG A 753 -9.77 12.98 18.58
CA ARG A 753 -9.09 14.04 19.36
C ARG A 753 -7.58 13.89 19.30
N LEU A 754 -7.06 12.68 19.53
CA LEU A 754 -5.63 12.40 19.46
C LEU A 754 -5.03 12.77 18.10
N ARG A 755 -5.75 12.53 16.99
CA ARG A 755 -5.29 12.91 15.65
C ARG A 755 -5.04 14.41 15.55
N HIS A 756 -5.94 15.25 16.07
CA HIS A 756 -5.74 16.70 16.12
C HIS A 756 -4.64 17.09 17.11
N ARG A 757 -4.54 16.40 18.25
CA ARG A 757 -3.42 16.61 19.18
C ARG A 757 -2.07 16.29 18.55
N LEU A 758 -1.99 15.35 17.60
CA LEU A 758 -0.76 15.03 16.91
C LEU A 758 -0.35 16.07 15.84
N LEU A 759 -1.14 17.12 15.57
CA LEU A 759 -0.82 18.10 14.52
C LEU A 759 0.59 18.71 14.60
N PRO A 760 1.17 19.07 15.77
CA PRO A 760 2.55 19.57 15.82
C PRO A 760 3.58 18.54 15.31
N TYR A 761 3.40 17.27 15.71
CA TYR A 761 4.22 16.17 15.24
C TYR A 761 4.03 15.92 13.73
N LEU A 762 2.79 15.78 13.29
CA LEU A 762 2.43 15.50 11.90
C LEU A 762 2.90 16.61 10.97
N TYR A 763 2.77 17.87 11.39
CA TYR A 763 3.20 19.01 10.60
C TYR A 763 4.73 19.08 10.49
N THR A 764 5.44 18.74 11.57
CA THR A 764 6.90 18.58 11.51
C THR A 764 7.30 17.45 10.55
N MET A 765 6.57 16.33 10.53
CA MET A 765 6.83 15.25 9.57
C MET A 765 6.48 15.66 8.13
N ASN A 766 5.45 16.47 7.95
CA ASN A 766 5.09 17.06 6.66
C ASN A 766 6.20 17.96 6.10
N ALA A 767 6.75 18.83 6.94
CA ALA A 767 7.92 19.64 6.62
C ALA A 767 9.13 18.77 6.23
N ARG A 768 9.46 17.74 7.03
CA ARG A 768 10.56 16.81 6.71
C ARG A 768 10.31 16.02 5.43
N SER A 769 9.08 15.63 5.13
CA SER A 769 8.77 14.96 3.87
C SER A 769 9.05 15.86 2.66
N ALA A 770 8.63 17.13 2.74
CA ALA A 770 8.84 18.11 1.67
C ALA A 770 10.31 18.55 1.54
N ILE A 771 11.03 18.72 2.66
CA ILE A 771 12.44 19.18 2.67
C ILE A 771 13.39 18.02 2.36
N ASP A 772 13.30 16.94 3.14
CA ASP A 772 14.28 15.85 3.20
C ASP A 772 13.88 14.62 2.37
N GLY A 773 12.63 14.57 1.88
CA GLY A 773 12.14 13.43 1.10
C GLY A 773 11.93 12.17 1.95
N VAL A 774 11.49 12.32 3.20
CA VAL A 774 11.23 11.19 4.11
C VAL A 774 9.73 11.07 4.39
N PRO A 775 9.04 10.05 3.84
CA PRO A 775 7.62 9.83 4.09
C PRO A 775 7.29 9.61 5.57
N LEU A 776 6.07 9.99 5.97
CA LEU A 776 5.56 9.80 7.33
C LEU A 776 5.50 8.31 7.71
N VAL A 777 4.92 7.47 6.85
CA VAL A 777 4.82 6.02 7.10
C VAL A 777 5.93 5.29 6.34
N ARG A 778 6.71 4.48 7.04
CA ARG A 778 7.82 3.71 6.45
C ARG A 778 7.76 2.24 6.88
N PRO A 779 7.83 1.29 5.94
CA PRO A 779 7.98 -0.12 6.27
C PRO A 779 9.18 -0.37 7.19
N MET A 780 9.10 -1.36 8.06
CA MET A 780 10.17 -1.64 9.03
C MET A 780 11.54 -1.88 8.37
N TYR A 781 11.57 -2.53 7.22
CA TYR A 781 12.81 -2.81 6.48
C TYR A 781 13.49 -1.56 5.92
N TRP A 782 12.84 -0.39 5.90
CA TRP A 782 13.52 0.87 5.54
C TRP A 782 14.58 1.27 6.56
N VAL A 783 14.27 1.09 7.84
CA VAL A 783 15.12 1.52 8.94
C VAL A 783 16.06 0.39 9.38
N TRP A 784 15.63 -0.86 9.22
CA TRP A 784 16.41 -2.05 9.55
C TRP A 784 16.51 -3.01 8.36
N PRO A 785 17.17 -2.63 7.25
CA PRO A 785 17.19 -3.42 6.02
C PRO A 785 17.97 -4.73 6.13
N GLU A 786 18.88 -4.85 7.11
CA GLU A 786 19.66 -6.08 7.34
C GLU A 786 18.94 -7.07 8.29
N GLU A 787 17.88 -6.63 8.96
CA GLU A 787 17.16 -7.45 9.93
C GLU A 787 16.08 -8.26 9.22
N ARG A 788 16.25 -9.59 9.16
CA ARG A 788 15.26 -10.50 8.55
C ARG A 788 13.86 -10.34 9.14
N ALA A 789 13.75 -10.01 10.42
CA ALA A 789 12.47 -9.79 11.09
C ALA A 789 11.70 -8.59 10.52
N ALA A 790 12.38 -7.55 10.04
CA ALA A 790 11.76 -6.36 9.49
C ALA A 790 10.94 -6.63 8.21
N TYR A 791 11.28 -7.68 7.45
CA TYR A 791 10.56 -8.11 6.25
C TYR A 791 9.38 -9.05 6.54
N LYS A 792 9.22 -9.51 7.78
CA LYS A 792 8.15 -10.45 8.18
C LYS A 792 6.93 -9.76 8.80
N VAL A 793 7.01 -8.46 9.03
CA VAL A 793 6.00 -7.67 9.75
C VAL A 793 5.35 -6.65 8.82
N ALA A 794 4.72 -7.12 7.73
CA ALA A 794 4.15 -6.27 6.69
C ALA A 794 3.12 -5.25 7.20
N ASN A 795 2.39 -5.58 8.27
CA ASN A 795 1.41 -4.68 8.88
C ASN A 795 1.99 -3.75 9.95
N GLN A 796 3.30 -3.80 10.22
CA GLN A 796 3.96 -2.92 11.17
C GLN A 796 4.77 -1.85 10.42
N PHE A 797 4.75 -0.63 10.93
CA PHE A 797 5.47 0.47 10.31
C PHE A 797 6.02 1.47 11.33
N VAL A 798 7.02 2.22 10.89
CA VAL A 798 7.49 3.43 11.56
C VAL A 798 6.57 4.58 11.16
N PHE A 799 6.12 5.36 12.14
CA PHE A 799 5.28 6.54 11.97
C PHE A 799 6.05 7.78 12.41
N GLY A 800 6.45 8.59 11.44
CA GLY A 800 7.34 9.73 11.62
C GLY A 800 8.73 9.30 12.09
N SER A 801 9.40 10.11 12.90
CA SER A 801 10.74 9.80 13.44
C SER A 801 10.75 9.02 14.75
N GLU A 802 9.63 8.92 15.47
CA GLU A 802 9.62 8.59 16.90
C GLU A 802 8.77 7.36 17.25
N LEU A 803 7.72 7.09 16.47
CA LEU A 803 6.70 6.09 16.80
C LEU A 803 6.80 4.85 15.92
N LEU A 804 6.45 3.70 16.50
CA LEU A 804 6.30 2.43 15.83
C LEU A 804 4.89 1.92 16.12
N VAL A 805 4.13 1.60 15.07
CA VAL A 805 2.72 1.22 15.17
C VAL A 805 2.55 -0.24 14.77
N MET A 806 1.84 -1.01 15.59
CA MET A 806 1.42 -2.38 15.28
C MET A 806 -0.12 -2.43 15.28
N PRO A 807 -0.78 -2.14 14.15
CA PRO A 807 -2.22 -2.18 14.01
C PRO A 807 -2.85 -3.50 14.45
N VAL A 808 -3.99 -3.40 15.14
CA VAL A 808 -4.86 -4.55 15.44
C VAL A 808 -5.86 -4.67 14.29
N VAL A 809 -5.64 -5.65 13.42
CA VAL A 809 -6.40 -5.82 12.17
C VAL A 809 -7.16 -7.14 12.09
N ARG A 810 -7.32 -7.80 13.23
CA ARG A 810 -8.13 -9.00 13.38
C ARG A 810 -9.06 -8.81 14.56
N LYS A 811 -10.24 -9.42 14.45
CA LYS A 811 -11.27 -9.38 15.48
C LYS A 811 -10.74 -9.90 16.81
N ALA A 812 -11.16 -9.28 17.90
CA ALA A 812 -10.85 -9.72 19.25
C ALA A 812 -11.42 -11.12 19.52
N ASP A 813 -10.71 -11.85 20.37
CA ASP A 813 -11.25 -13.07 20.98
C ASP A 813 -12.49 -12.69 21.81
N ALA A 814 -13.63 -13.33 21.53
CA ALA A 814 -14.90 -12.97 22.15
C ALA A 814 -14.93 -13.17 23.67
N LYS A 815 -14.18 -14.16 24.19
CA LYS A 815 -14.11 -14.43 25.62
C LYS A 815 -13.09 -13.51 26.28
N LEU A 816 -11.93 -13.30 25.67
CA LEU A 816 -10.88 -12.47 26.28
C LEU A 816 -11.12 -10.97 26.10
N ARG A 817 -11.89 -10.58 25.07
CA ARG A 817 -12.11 -9.20 24.62
C ARG A 817 -10.81 -8.48 24.24
N LEU A 818 -9.83 -9.24 23.73
CA LEU A 818 -8.52 -8.73 23.31
C LEU A 818 -8.29 -9.00 21.83
N GLY A 819 -7.96 -7.95 21.08
CA GLY A 819 -7.41 -8.06 19.73
C GLY A 819 -5.91 -8.29 19.78
N LYS A 820 -5.41 -9.18 18.92
CA LYS A 820 -4.00 -9.59 18.87
C LYS A 820 -3.31 -9.10 17.60
N THR A 821 -2.06 -8.70 17.73
CA THR A 821 -1.19 -8.42 16.59
C THR A 821 0.20 -8.97 16.85
N ARG A 822 0.86 -9.49 15.82
CA ARG A 822 2.25 -9.94 15.89
C ARG A 822 3.13 -8.84 15.32
N GLY A 823 4.20 -8.53 16.04
CA GLY A 823 5.19 -7.56 15.59
C GLY A 823 6.59 -7.89 16.07
N TRP A 824 7.52 -7.00 15.73
CA TRP A 824 8.92 -7.09 16.09
C TRP A 824 9.39 -5.74 16.63
N LEU A 825 9.90 -5.70 17.86
CA LEU A 825 10.55 -4.52 18.40
C LEU A 825 12.04 -4.57 18.06
N PRO A 826 12.59 -3.57 17.35
CA PRO A 826 14.00 -3.53 16.99
C PRO A 826 14.93 -3.51 18.21
N GLY A 827 16.11 -4.11 18.07
CA GLY A 827 17.15 -4.15 19.11
C GLY A 827 17.83 -2.80 19.37
N GLY A 828 18.71 -2.79 20.37
CA GLY A 828 19.57 -1.64 20.69
C GLY A 828 18.96 -0.56 21.60
N ARG A 829 17.68 -0.68 21.96
CA ARG A 829 17.01 0.16 22.97
C ARG A 829 15.78 -0.54 23.57
N ALA A 830 15.30 -0.05 24.70
CA ALA A 830 13.96 -0.36 25.18
C ALA A 830 12.91 0.47 24.43
N TRP A 831 11.67 -0.01 24.50
CA TRP A 831 10.50 0.61 23.90
C TRP A 831 9.41 0.75 24.97
N VAL A 832 8.66 1.83 24.93
CA VAL A 832 7.53 2.09 25.83
C VAL A 832 6.27 2.13 25.00
N ASP A 833 5.27 1.35 25.37
CA ASP A 833 3.92 1.48 24.81
C ASP A 833 3.32 2.80 25.30
N VAL A 834 3.00 3.69 24.37
CA VAL A 834 2.62 5.08 24.67
C VAL A 834 1.28 5.20 25.40
N PHE A 835 0.40 4.21 25.26
CA PHE A 835 -0.92 4.20 25.91
C PHE A 835 -0.87 3.54 27.29
N THR A 836 -0.06 2.51 27.46
CA THR A 836 -0.02 1.76 28.74
C THR A 836 1.14 2.14 29.65
N GLY A 837 2.19 2.77 29.12
CA GLY A 837 3.45 3.02 29.84
C GLY A 837 4.30 1.77 30.06
N ALA A 838 3.87 0.60 29.57
CA ALA A 838 4.61 -0.65 29.72
C ALA A 838 5.93 -0.59 28.94
N ARG A 839 7.02 -1.04 29.56
CA ARG A 839 8.36 -1.08 28.99
C ARG A 839 8.66 -2.46 28.40
N TYR A 840 9.21 -2.49 27.20
CA TYR A 840 9.59 -3.68 26.46
C TYR A 840 11.07 -3.62 26.09
N ARG A 841 11.77 -4.74 26.24
CA ARG A 841 13.11 -4.90 25.67
C ARG A 841 13.01 -5.11 24.16
N GLY A 842 13.81 -4.38 23.39
CA GLY A 842 13.94 -4.57 21.94
C GLY A 842 14.68 -5.86 21.54
N GLY A 843 14.71 -6.13 20.24
CA GLY A 843 15.41 -7.27 19.62
C GLY A 843 14.60 -8.56 19.65
N ARG A 844 13.26 -8.47 19.68
CA ARG A 844 12.37 -9.64 19.81
C ARG A 844 11.09 -9.48 19.02
N GLU A 845 10.60 -10.61 18.54
CA GLU A 845 9.22 -10.74 18.10
C GLU A 845 8.30 -10.92 19.31
N LEU A 846 7.09 -10.38 19.23
CA LEU A 846 6.09 -10.47 20.28
C LEU A 846 4.69 -10.49 19.68
N VAL A 847 3.76 -11.04 20.45
CA VAL A 847 2.33 -10.90 20.22
C VAL A 847 1.81 -9.92 21.25
N VAL A 848 1.16 -8.87 20.76
CA VAL A 848 0.62 -7.77 21.57
C VAL A 848 -0.89 -7.90 21.60
N SER A 849 -1.48 -7.85 22.79
CA SER A 849 -2.92 -8.01 23.02
C SER A 849 -3.51 -6.74 23.63
N ARG A 850 -4.53 -6.15 23.00
CA ARG A 850 -5.17 -4.91 23.49
C ARG A 850 -6.68 -5.03 23.52
N GLY A 851 -7.30 -4.45 24.56
CA GLY A 851 -8.72 -4.14 24.59
C GLY A 851 -9.08 -3.11 23.52
N LEU A 852 -10.36 -2.78 23.37
CA LEU A 852 -10.79 -1.84 22.32
C LEU A 852 -10.22 -0.43 22.54
N ASP A 853 -10.08 -0.01 23.78
CA ASP A 853 -9.51 1.27 24.24
C ASP A 853 -7.98 1.38 24.09
N GLY A 854 -7.28 0.26 23.95
CA GLY A 854 -5.84 0.21 23.71
C GLY A 854 -5.47 0.01 22.24
N TYR A 855 -4.35 0.61 21.81
CA TYR A 855 -3.78 0.39 20.48
C TYR A 855 -2.26 0.29 20.54
N PRO A 856 -1.61 -0.72 19.93
CA PRO A 856 -0.17 -0.90 20.06
C PRO A 856 0.64 0.18 19.32
N VAL A 857 1.15 1.15 20.09
CA VAL A 857 2.04 2.20 19.60
C VAL A 857 3.20 2.35 20.57
N PHE A 858 4.42 2.30 20.05
CA PHE A 858 5.64 2.25 20.84
C PHE A 858 6.55 3.42 20.52
N ALA A 859 7.13 4.01 21.57
CA ALA A 859 8.18 5.01 21.48
C ALA A 859 9.48 4.45 22.09
N GLY A 860 10.59 4.54 21.36
CA GLY A 860 11.88 4.04 21.83
C GLY A 860 12.55 4.97 22.84
N GLU A 861 13.51 4.49 23.62
CA GLU A 861 14.35 5.36 24.46
C GLU A 861 14.96 6.51 23.63
N GLY A 862 14.86 7.73 24.16
CA GLY A 862 15.25 8.99 23.51
C GLY A 862 14.16 9.63 22.65
N ALA A 863 12.97 9.03 22.53
CA ALA A 863 11.90 9.60 21.73
C ALA A 863 11.35 10.90 22.33
N ILE A 864 11.04 11.87 21.45
CA ILE A 864 10.45 13.17 21.79
C ILE A 864 9.31 13.48 20.81
N VAL A 865 8.06 13.47 21.28
CA VAL A 865 6.87 13.68 20.44
C VAL A 865 6.11 14.91 20.93
N PRO A 866 6.07 16.03 20.18
CA PRO A 866 5.23 17.18 20.51
C PRO A 866 3.78 17.00 20.04
N LEU A 867 2.84 17.39 20.90
CA LEU A 867 1.40 17.36 20.69
C LEU A 867 0.78 18.71 21.07
N ASP A 868 -0.43 18.98 20.57
CA ASP A 868 -1.32 19.95 21.19
C ASP A 868 -1.64 19.47 22.61
N GLY A 869 -1.37 20.34 23.57
CA GLY A 869 -1.60 20.13 24.98
C GLY A 869 -3.07 20.25 25.38
N GLU A 870 -3.94 20.77 24.52
CA GLU A 870 -5.38 20.71 24.75
C GLU A 870 -5.89 19.27 24.59
N ALA A 871 -6.62 18.76 25.59
CA ALA A 871 -7.21 17.42 25.53
C ALA A 871 -8.33 17.33 24.47
N GLU A 872 -9.03 18.44 24.24
CA GLU A 872 -10.16 18.59 23.32
C GLU A 872 -9.90 19.77 22.36
N PRO A 873 -8.96 19.63 21.40
CA PRO A 873 -8.68 20.69 20.44
C PRO A 873 -9.91 20.98 19.57
N GLY A 874 -10.00 22.23 19.09
CA GLY A 874 -11.09 22.68 18.22
C GLY A 874 -10.92 22.31 16.75
N ASN A 875 -11.93 22.64 15.94
CA ASN A 875 -11.89 22.48 14.48
C ASN A 875 -10.75 23.27 13.82
N GLY A 876 -10.38 22.81 12.62
CA GLY A 876 -9.35 23.41 11.79
C GLY A 876 -8.00 22.75 12.02
N GLY A 877 -6.95 23.56 12.18
CA GLY A 877 -5.58 23.07 12.28
C GLY A 877 -4.54 24.05 11.75
N GLU A 878 -4.96 25.22 11.26
CA GLU A 878 -4.06 26.30 10.81
C GLU A 878 -3.60 27.23 11.95
N GLU A 879 -4.23 27.14 13.13
CA GLU A 879 -3.96 28.04 14.25
C GLU A 879 -2.66 27.68 14.97
N GLU A 880 -1.97 28.71 15.47
CA GLU A 880 -0.78 28.55 16.31
C GLU A 880 -1.13 27.79 17.60
N VAL A 881 -0.32 26.80 17.94
CA VAL A 881 -0.55 25.93 19.09
C VAL A 881 -0.17 26.68 20.35
N ARG A 882 -1.15 26.93 21.24
CA ARG A 882 -0.91 27.71 22.46
C ARG A 882 -0.38 26.88 23.62
N LYS A 883 -0.73 25.60 23.64
CA LYS A 883 -0.29 24.63 24.65
C LYS A 883 0.38 23.47 23.95
N VAL A 884 1.61 23.15 24.33
CA VAL A 884 2.35 22.00 23.79
C VAL A 884 2.55 20.98 24.89
N GLU A 885 2.10 19.75 24.67
CA GLU A 885 2.50 18.60 25.47
C GLU A 885 3.62 17.85 24.73
N VAL A 886 4.70 17.50 25.43
CA VAL A 886 5.79 16.73 24.85
C VAL A 886 5.87 15.38 25.54
N TRP A 887 5.74 14.30 24.79
CA TRP A 887 6.06 12.96 25.28
C TRP A 887 7.56 12.72 25.19
N VAL A 888 8.17 12.27 26.28
CA VAL A 888 9.60 11.98 26.38
C VAL A 888 9.80 10.57 26.93
N VAL A 889 10.65 9.78 26.28
CA VAL A 889 11.08 8.46 26.79
C VAL A 889 12.52 8.54 27.25
N VAL A 890 12.75 8.36 28.56
CA VAL A 890 14.11 8.36 29.14
C VAL A 890 14.86 7.07 28.77
N GLY A 891 16.17 7.04 28.98
CA GLY A 891 17.07 5.90 28.72
C GLY A 891 18.16 6.17 27.69
N ARG A 892 17.99 7.20 26.85
CA ARG A 892 18.95 7.61 25.82
C ARG A 892 18.77 9.09 25.47
N ASP A 893 19.83 9.73 25.00
CA ASP A 893 19.74 11.08 24.46
C ASP A 893 18.73 11.15 23.29
N GLY A 894 18.00 12.26 23.25
CA GLY A 894 16.97 12.54 22.24
C GLY A 894 17.06 13.98 21.76
N ALA A 895 16.69 14.22 20.51
CA ALA A 895 16.59 15.56 19.95
C ALA A 895 15.47 15.63 18.91
N PHE A 896 14.65 16.66 19.01
CA PHE A 896 13.58 16.96 18.08
C PHE A 896 13.53 18.46 17.80
N GLU A 897 13.50 18.84 16.52
CA GLU A 897 13.20 20.22 16.11
C GLU A 897 11.74 20.25 15.66
N MET A 898 10.89 20.92 16.44
CA MET A 898 9.50 21.18 16.08
C MET A 898 9.46 22.31 15.05
N LEU A 899 8.78 22.05 13.93
CA LEU A 899 8.66 22.98 12.82
C LEU A 899 7.22 23.46 12.71
N GLU A 900 7.05 24.77 12.72
CA GLU A 900 5.81 25.47 12.39
C GLU A 900 6.07 26.45 11.25
N ASP A 901 5.04 26.78 10.46
CA ASP A 901 5.12 27.84 9.47
C ASP A 901 4.57 29.15 10.06
N ASP A 902 4.99 30.28 9.50
CA ASP A 902 4.38 31.59 9.79
C ASP A 902 3.21 31.92 8.84
N GLY A 903 2.76 30.93 8.08
CA GLY A 903 1.78 31.04 7.02
C GLY A 903 2.29 31.73 5.75
N THR A 904 3.60 31.96 5.55
CA THR A 904 4.15 32.56 4.32
C THR A 904 4.89 31.56 3.44
N GLY A 905 5.07 31.92 2.16
CA GLY A 905 5.68 31.04 1.15
C GLY A 905 4.68 30.05 0.54
N SER A 906 4.85 29.73 -0.75
CA SER A 906 4.01 28.74 -1.45
C SER A 906 4.76 27.44 -1.72
N ARG A 907 6.08 27.51 -1.90
CA ARG A 907 6.98 26.37 -2.02
C ARG A 907 7.74 26.18 -0.73
N VAL A 908 8.12 24.94 -0.42
CA VAL A 908 8.81 24.60 0.83
C VAL A 908 10.11 25.38 1.03
N GLU A 909 10.78 25.74 -0.07
CA GLU A 909 12.00 26.56 -0.06
C GLU A 909 11.76 28.02 0.31
N ASP A 910 10.53 28.51 0.12
CA ASP A 910 10.12 29.90 0.38
C ASP A 910 9.51 30.07 1.78
N VAL A 911 9.15 28.97 2.45
CA VAL A 911 8.54 28.98 3.78
C VAL A 911 9.52 29.50 4.82
N GLN A 912 9.06 30.45 5.63
CA GLN A 912 9.76 30.87 6.83
C GLN A 912 9.38 29.95 7.99
N TRP A 913 10.35 29.18 8.46
CA TRP A 913 10.15 28.21 9.53
C TRP A 913 10.30 28.85 10.91
N VAL A 914 9.27 28.67 11.74
CA VAL A 914 9.33 28.86 13.19
C VAL A 914 9.81 27.54 13.80
N LYS A 915 10.91 27.58 14.56
CA LYS A 915 11.62 26.39 15.02
C LYS A 915 11.82 26.40 16.52
N THR A 916 11.44 25.30 17.19
CA THR A 916 11.71 25.09 18.61
C THR A 916 12.48 23.80 18.80
N SER A 917 13.70 23.89 19.32
CA SER A 917 14.53 22.71 19.61
C SER A 917 14.15 22.12 20.97
N ILE A 918 13.93 20.81 21.01
CA ILE A 918 13.64 20.05 22.23
C ILE A 918 14.67 18.94 22.32
N LYS A 919 15.40 18.87 23.44
CA LYS A 919 16.45 17.87 23.66
C LYS A 919 16.25 17.17 24.98
N TYR A 920 16.64 15.91 25.04
CA TYR A 920 16.77 15.16 26.27
C TYR A 920 18.20 14.63 26.39
N GLU A 921 18.84 14.90 27.52
CA GLU A 921 20.17 14.42 27.87
C GLU A 921 20.05 13.38 28.98
N GLN A 922 20.37 12.14 28.66
CA GLN A 922 20.20 11.01 29.56
C GLN A 922 21.11 11.11 30.78
N ALA A 923 22.39 11.46 30.57
CA ALA A 923 23.40 11.46 31.63
C ALA A 923 23.09 12.48 32.73
N SER A 924 22.55 13.65 32.35
CA SER A 924 22.22 14.74 33.26
C SER A 924 20.75 14.71 33.72
N GLY A 925 19.90 13.90 33.08
CA GLY A 925 18.46 13.88 33.33
C GLY A 925 17.79 15.20 32.93
N LYS A 926 18.26 15.87 31.87
CA LYS A 926 17.75 17.20 31.50
C LYS A 926 16.92 17.16 30.23
N VAL A 927 15.72 17.73 30.27
CA VAL A 927 14.97 18.14 29.08
C VAL A 927 15.25 19.63 28.85
N ILE A 928 15.61 20.01 27.62
CA ILE A 928 15.92 21.39 27.25
C ILE A 928 14.97 21.79 26.13
N ILE A 929 14.12 22.78 26.39
CA ILE A 929 13.32 23.48 25.40
C ILE A 929 14.08 24.76 25.07
N GLY A 930 14.68 24.78 23.88
CA GLY A 930 15.42 25.92 23.36
C GLY A 930 14.50 27.08 22.98
N PRO A 931 15.06 28.29 22.78
CA PRO A 931 14.31 29.42 22.26
C PRO A 931 13.67 29.08 20.91
N THR A 932 12.46 29.59 20.69
CA THR A 932 11.76 29.54 19.41
C THR A 932 12.35 30.57 18.47
N THR A 933 12.98 30.11 17.38
CA THR A 933 13.60 30.94 16.36
C THR A 933 12.70 31.10 15.13
N GLY A 934 12.90 32.14 14.32
CA GLY A 934 12.10 32.39 13.11
C GLY A 934 10.75 33.07 13.35
N SER A 935 10.32 33.24 14.60
CA SER A 935 9.15 34.06 14.95
C SER A 935 9.40 35.55 14.68
N GLN A 936 8.37 36.27 14.22
CA GLN A 936 8.42 37.72 13.94
C GLN A 936 8.45 38.58 15.22
N ASP A 937 7.97 38.05 16.35
CA ASP A 937 7.95 38.76 17.65
C ASP A 937 8.19 37.79 18.82
N PRO A 938 9.40 37.21 18.93
CA PRO A 938 9.70 36.20 19.95
C PRO A 938 9.78 36.78 21.38
N GLU A 939 9.96 38.10 21.53
CA GLU A 939 10.10 38.74 22.84
C GLU A 939 8.77 38.90 23.58
N HIS A 940 7.65 39.00 22.86
CA HIS A 940 6.32 39.20 23.44
C HIS A 940 5.40 37.97 23.34
N LYS A 941 5.86 36.89 22.67
CA LYS A 941 5.13 35.62 22.58
C LYS A 941 5.52 34.65 23.69
N THR A 942 4.52 33.94 24.21
CA THR A 942 4.67 32.87 25.20
C THR A 942 3.81 31.67 24.79
N GLN A 943 4.20 30.48 25.24
CA GLN A 943 3.47 29.24 25.02
C GLN A 943 3.51 28.38 26.28
N ASP A 944 2.40 27.74 26.59
CA ASP A 944 2.32 26.83 27.73
C ASP A 944 2.91 25.49 27.33
N TRP A 945 3.68 24.88 28.23
CA TRP A 945 4.30 23.58 27.97
C TRP A 945 3.90 22.57 29.03
N SER A 946 3.90 21.31 28.64
CA SER A 946 3.89 20.19 29.58
C SER A 946 4.76 19.06 29.05
N ILE A 947 5.34 18.27 29.94
CA ILE A 947 6.19 17.14 29.58
C ILE A 947 5.63 15.89 30.23
N ARG A 948 5.31 14.88 29.42
CA ARG A 948 4.96 13.54 29.88
C ARG A 948 6.15 12.61 29.71
N PHE A 949 6.71 12.14 30.81
CA PHE A 949 7.71 11.08 30.81
C PHE A 949 7.03 9.72 30.74
N LEU A 950 7.04 9.10 29.56
CA LEU A 950 6.38 7.81 29.32
C LEU A 950 7.14 6.67 30.00
N GLY A 951 6.40 5.77 30.68
CA GLY A 951 6.97 4.61 31.37
C GLY A 951 7.86 4.94 32.57
N LEU A 952 7.86 6.20 33.03
CA LEU A 952 8.53 6.64 34.25
C LEU A 952 7.48 6.88 35.34
N HIS A 953 7.37 5.92 36.26
CA HIS A 953 6.44 5.92 37.40
C HIS A 953 7.21 5.85 38.71
N THR A 954 7.78 6.98 39.14
CA THR A 954 8.53 7.06 40.40
C THR A 954 7.91 8.11 41.33
N PRO A 955 7.47 7.74 42.55
CA PRO A 955 6.93 8.70 43.51
C PRO A 955 8.01 9.66 44.05
N ASP A 956 9.29 9.27 43.97
CA ASP A 956 10.43 10.09 44.39
C ASP A 956 11.00 10.93 43.23
N LEU A 957 10.22 11.18 42.17
CA LEU A 957 10.67 12.06 41.09
C LEU A 957 10.73 13.50 41.59
N HIS A 958 11.89 14.14 41.47
CA HIS A 958 12.05 15.57 41.72
C HIS A 958 12.38 16.26 40.41
N ALA A 959 11.66 17.33 40.10
CA ALA A 959 11.86 18.11 38.89
C ALA A 959 12.04 19.59 39.25
N THR A 960 13.06 20.21 38.67
CA THR A 960 13.30 21.65 38.78
C THR A 960 13.32 22.28 37.39
N LEU A 961 12.64 23.41 37.24
CA LEU A 961 12.62 24.21 36.02
C LEU A 961 13.56 25.41 36.20
N GLN A 962 14.43 25.62 35.23
CA GLN A 962 15.23 26.84 35.09
C GLN A 962 14.85 27.53 33.77
N THR A 963 14.44 28.79 33.86
CA THR A 963 14.20 29.68 32.71
C THR A 963 15.29 30.73 32.64
N THR A 964 15.84 30.97 31.44
CA THR A 964 16.86 32.01 31.21
C THR A 964 16.30 33.10 30.31
N PRO A 965 16.58 34.40 30.56
CA PRO A 965 17.60 34.92 31.50
C PRO A 965 17.05 35.51 32.81
N GLY A 966 17.52 35.01 33.98
CA GLY A 966 17.43 35.70 35.28
C GLY A 966 16.71 35.00 36.43
N ASP A 967 16.15 33.80 36.24
CA ASP A 967 15.24 33.20 37.23
C ASP A 967 15.89 32.20 38.20
N GLU A 968 15.41 32.21 39.44
CA GLU A 968 15.63 31.17 40.44
C GLU A 968 14.91 29.87 40.02
N PRO A 969 15.48 28.67 40.29
CA PRO A 969 14.84 27.41 39.94
C PRO A 969 13.43 27.28 40.56
N LEU A 970 12.44 26.96 39.72
CA LEU A 970 11.09 26.64 40.19
C LEU A 970 11.00 25.14 40.47
N ASN A 971 10.51 24.78 41.66
CA ASN A 971 10.18 23.40 41.97
C ASN A 971 8.88 23.01 41.28
N LEU A 972 8.93 21.98 40.44
CA LEU A 972 7.76 21.41 39.81
C LEU A 972 7.26 20.23 40.63
N ASN A 973 5.94 20.04 40.65
CA ASN A 973 5.31 18.87 41.27
C ASN A 973 4.95 17.86 40.18
N PRO A 974 5.60 16.69 40.14
CA PRO A 974 5.24 15.68 39.16
C PRO A 974 3.91 15.01 39.47
N GLU A 975 3.05 14.91 38.46
CA GLU A 975 1.74 14.26 38.57
C GLU A 975 1.80 12.84 37.98
N PRO A 976 1.47 11.80 38.78
CA PRO A 976 1.38 10.46 38.25
C PRO A 976 0.18 10.34 37.30
N VAL A 977 0.43 9.81 36.10
CA VAL A 977 -0.58 9.54 35.08
C VAL A 977 -0.50 8.07 34.66
N HIS A 978 -1.54 7.55 34.02
CA HIS A 978 -1.67 6.10 33.77
C HIS A 978 -0.49 5.50 32.97
N ASN A 979 0.11 6.27 32.06
CA ASN A 979 1.21 5.85 31.19
C ASN A 979 2.58 6.47 31.54
N GLY A 980 2.70 7.19 32.66
CA GLY A 980 3.97 7.76 33.09
C GLY A 980 3.82 8.83 34.17
N THR A 981 4.57 9.92 34.00
CA THR A 981 4.51 11.11 34.88
C THR A 981 4.38 12.38 34.04
N LEU A 982 3.45 13.27 34.39
CA LEU A 982 3.20 14.54 33.71
C LEU A 982 3.74 15.71 34.54
N LEU A 983 4.45 16.62 33.89
CA LEU A 983 4.90 17.89 34.45
C LEU A 983 4.22 19.03 33.70
N HIS A 984 3.49 19.89 34.43
CA HIS A 984 2.98 21.14 33.88
C HIS A 984 4.02 22.24 34.03
N LEU A 985 4.33 22.91 32.94
CA LEU A 985 5.18 24.09 32.89
C LEU A 985 4.28 25.31 32.69
N ASN A 986 4.67 26.45 33.23
CA ASN A 986 3.97 27.70 32.97
C ASN A 986 4.33 28.24 31.57
N ALA A 987 3.70 29.35 31.17
CA ALA A 987 4.01 30.05 29.93
C ALA A 987 5.52 30.37 29.81
N ILE A 988 6.17 29.78 28.81
CA ILE A 988 7.59 30.02 28.47
C ILE A 988 7.65 31.02 27.32
N PRO A 989 8.38 32.14 27.45
CA PRO A 989 8.62 33.07 26.34
C PRO A 989 9.36 32.42 25.17
N TYR A 990 9.01 32.80 23.93
CA TYR A 990 9.69 32.28 22.73
C TYR A 990 11.18 32.63 22.72
N SER A 991 11.57 33.77 23.29
CA SER A 991 12.97 34.17 23.41
C SER A 991 13.75 33.43 24.51
N ALA A 992 13.06 32.72 25.40
CA ALA A 992 13.67 32.09 26.57
C ALA A 992 14.10 30.65 26.27
N GLN A 993 15.13 30.21 26.98
CA GLN A 993 15.44 28.78 27.10
C GLN A 993 14.89 28.28 28.42
N ALA A 994 14.17 27.16 28.38
CA ALA A 994 13.74 26.41 29.54
C ALA A 994 14.50 25.09 29.65
N SER A 995 15.05 24.80 30.82
CA SER A 995 15.68 23.52 31.13
C SER A 995 15.01 22.89 32.35
N ILE A 996 14.49 21.69 32.16
CA ILE A 996 13.90 20.86 33.21
C ILE A 996 14.95 19.83 33.62
N SER A 997 15.40 19.86 34.86
CA SER A 997 16.25 18.81 35.43
C SER A 997 15.39 17.85 36.24
N ILE A 998 15.37 16.57 35.85
CA ILE A 998 14.71 15.49 36.58
C ILE A 998 15.72 14.61 37.30
N SER A 999 15.38 14.23 38.54
CA SER A 999 16.19 13.37 39.41
C SER A 999 15.30 12.38 40.16
N ILE A 1000 15.84 11.21 40.49
CA ILE A 1000 15.14 10.17 41.26
C ILE A 1000 15.68 10.20 42.69
N GLY A 1001 14.81 10.44 43.66
CA GLY A 1001 15.16 10.67 45.06
C GLY A 1001 16.07 11.89 45.25
N ASN A 1002 16.86 11.90 46.32
CA ASN A 1002 17.86 12.95 46.57
C ASN A 1002 19.18 12.74 45.82
N THR A 1003 19.20 11.91 44.79
CA THR A 1003 20.41 11.53 44.05
C THR A 1003 20.42 12.11 42.64
N ASN A 1004 21.56 12.66 42.21
CA ASN A 1004 21.78 13.14 40.83
C ASN A 1004 22.04 11.98 39.83
N SER A 1005 21.40 10.83 40.01
CA SER A 1005 21.52 9.71 39.08
C SER A 1005 20.66 9.91 37.84
N ALA A 1006 21.14 9.41 36.69
CA ALA A 1006 20.39 9.43 35.44
C ALA A 1006 19.02 8.74 35.61
N PRO A 1007 17.91 9.35 35.13
CA PRO A 1007 16.59 8.73 35.16
C PRO A 1007 16.56 7.42 34.39
N VAL A 1008 15.89 6.40 34.93
CA VAL A 1008 15.72 5.10 34.26
C VAL A 1008 14.24 4.77 34.19
N LEU A 1009 13.82 4.15 33.08
CA LEU A 1009 12.45 3.69 32.92
C LEU A 1009 12.07 2.72 34.04
N THR A 1010 10.86 2.89 34.59
CA THR A 1010 10.36 2.04 35.67
C THR A 1010 10.22 0.59 35.16
N PRO A 1011 10.73 -0.41 35.89
CA PRO A 1011 10.48 -1.81 35.56
C PRO A 1011 8.98 -2.09 35.46
N THR A 1012 8.59 -2.88 34.47
CA THR A 1012 7.18 -3.26 34.30
C THR A 1012 6.82 -4.25 35.39
N ASP A 1013 5.83 -3.94 36.22
CA ASP A 1013 5.24 -4.90 37.14
C ASP A 1013 4.13 -5.68 36.40
N PRO A 1014 4.37 -6.93 35.95
CA PRO A 1014 3.41 -7.70 35.17
C PRO A 1014 2.04 -7.80 35.85
N ARG A 1015 1.98 -7.84 37.19
CA ARG A 1015 0.74 -7.97 37.96
C ARG A 1015 -0.24 -6.83 37.69
N LYS A 1016 0.26 -5.61 37.47
CA LYS A 1016 -0.59 -4.42 37.20
C LYS A 1016 -1.32 -4.53 35.86
N PHE A 1017 -0.70 -5.15 34.86
CA PHE A 1017 -1.25 -5.30 33.52
C PHE A 1017 -2.07 -6.58 33.36
N ILE A 1018 -1.64 -7.67 34.01
CA ILE A 1018 -2.30 -8.97 33.96
C ILE A 1018 -3.62 -8.98 34.72
N ARG A 1019 -3.70 -8.27 35.85
CA ARG A 1019 -4.91 -8.28 36.70
C ARG A 1019 -6.16 -7.78 35.95
N PRO A 1020 -6.15 -6.64 35.23
CA PRO A 1020 -7.28 -6.23 34.39
C PRO A 1020 -7.65 -7.26 33.32
N ILE A 1021 -6.66 -7.83 32.63
CA ILE A 1021 -6.87 -8.88 31.61
C ILE A 1021 -7.63 -10.07 32.19
N LEU A 1022 -7.21 -10.58 33.35
CA LEU A 1022 -7.90 -11.69 34.01
C LEU A 1022 -9.28 -11.29 34.53
N ALA A 1023 -9.45 -10.05 35.01
CA ALA A 1023 -10.73 -9.55 35.49
C ALA A 1023 -11.77 -9.55 34.35
N ASP A 1024 -11.38 -9.02 33.19
CA ASP A 1024 -12.27 -8.82 32.04
C ASP A 1024 -12.53 -10.08 31.21
N ALA A 1025 -11.59 -11.04 31.21
CA ALA A 1025 -11.74 -12.29 30.47
C ALA A 1025 -12.97 -13.10 30.92
N GLN A 1026 -13.82 -13.53 29.99
CA GLN A 1026 -15.02 -14.32 30.25
C GLN A 1026 -14.73 -15.83 30.16
N VAL A 1027 -13.85 -16.29 31.04
CA VAL A 1027 -13.41 -17.69 31.17
C VAL A 1027 -13.70 -18.24 32.57
N GLU A 1028 -13.49 -19.54 32.79
CA GLU A 1028 -13.69 -20.16 34.10
C GLU A 1028 -12.83 -19.49 35.19
N TYR A 1029 -13.45 -19.20 36.35
CA TYR A 1029 -12.74 -18.61 37.49
C TYR A 1029 -11.54 -19.44 37.93
N LYS A 1030 -11.62 -20.78 37.87
CA LYS A 1030 -10.50 -21.66 38.19
C LYS A 1030 -9.28 -21.42 37.29
N LEU A 1031 -9.48 -21.16 36.00
CA LEU A 1031 -8.38 -20.83 35.10
C LEU A 1031 -7.74 -19.49 35.49
N LYS A 1032 -8.56 -18.48 35.82
CA LYS A 1032 -8.06 -17.19 36.31
C LYS A 1032 -7.26 -17.35 37.61
N GLU A 1033 -7.76 -18.13 38.56
CA GLU A 1033 -7.09 -18.43 39.83
C GLU A 1033 -5.78 -19.18 39.62
N ARG A 1034 -5.74 -20.14 38.68
CA ARG A 1034 -4.51 -20.86 38.31
C ARG A 1034 -3.46 -19.92 37.73
N ILE A 1035 -3.84 -19.08 36.76
CA ILE A 1035 -2.91 -18.11 36.14
C ILE A 1035 -2.44 -17.08 37.18
N TRP A 1036 -3.36 -16.52 37.96
CA TRP A 1036 -3.01 -15.57 39.02
C TRP A 1036 -2.10 -16.22 40.06
N GLY A 1037 -2.34 -17.47 40.45
CA GLY A 1037 -1.48 -18.22 41.37
C GLY A 1037 -0.04 -18.36 40.88
N VAL A 1038 0.18 -18.42 39.56
CA VAL A 1038 1.54 -18.41 38.98
C VAL A 1038 2.15 -16.99 39.00
N VAL A 1039 1.36 -15.97 38.68
CA VAL A 1039 1.79 -14.57 38.54
C VAL A 1039 2.02 -13.89 39.90
N ASP A 1040 1.27 -14.29 40.92
CA ASP A 1040 1.28 -13.70 42.27
C ASP A 1040 2.14 -14.51 43.26
N ALA A 1041 2.66 -15.67 42.86
CA ALA A 1041 3.54 -16.45 43.71
C ALA A 1041 4.77 -15.63 44.15
N ASP A 1042 5.04 -15.59 45.46
CA ASP A 1042 6.25 -14.95 46.00
C ASP A 1042 7.50 -15.64 45.44
N GLY A 1043 8.54 -14.85 45.14
CA GLY A 1043 9.84 -15.39 44.70
C GLY A 1043 10.48 -16.27 45.77
N GLU A 1044 11.34 -17.21 45.36
CA GLU A 1044 12.18 -17.93 46.33
C GLU A 1044 13.18 -16.97 46.99
N GLU A 1045 13.59 -17.24 48.24
CA GLU A 1045 14.59 -16.40 48.93
C GLU A 1045 15.90 -16.35 48.11
N GLY A 1046 16.30 -15.14 47.69
CA GLY A 1046 17.48 -14.91 46.84
C GLY A 1046 17.23 -14.97 45.33
N GLU A 1047 15.99 -15.21 44.89
CA GLU A 1047 15.64 -15.21 43.46
C GLU A 1047 15.65 -13.80 42.87
N GLY A 1048 16.54 -13.56 41.91
CA GLY A 1048 16.60 -12.31 41.14
C GLY A 1048 15.38 -12.11 40.24
N GLU A 1049 15.17 -10.90 39.73
CA GLU A 1049 14.02 -10.55 38.90
C GLU A 1049 13.87 -11.44 37.65
N GLU A 1050 14.98 -11.77 37.00
CA GLU A 1050 15.01 -12.67 35.83
C GLU A 1050 14.61 -14.10 36.20
N GLY A 1051 15.01 -14.59 37.38
CA GLY A 1051 14.58 -15.88 37.91
C GLY A 1051 13.08 -15.94 38.13
N LYS A 1052 12.51 -14.91 38.78
CA LYS A 1052 11.07 -14.79 39.01
C LYS A 1052 10.28 -14.82 37.70
N LYS A 1053 10.74 -14.09 36.67
CA LYS A 1053 10.12 -14.10 35.33
C LYS A 1053 10.21 -15.49 34.69
N LEU A 1054 11.38 -16.14 34.72
CA LEU A 1054 11.57 -17.47 34.15
C LEU A 1054 10.65 -18.51 34.82
N ARG A 1055 10.44 -18.39 36.13
CA ARG A 1055 9.52 -19.21 36.90
C ARG A 1055 8.06 -18.94 36.53
N MET A 1056 7.65 -17.68 36.40
CA MET A 1056 6.30 -17.34 35.93
C MET A 1056 6.03 -17.95 34.54
N VAL A 1057 6.98 -17.80 33.61
CA VAL A 1057 6.91 -18.40 32.27
C VAL A 1057 6.79 -19.92 32.35
N SER A 1058 7.66 -20.57 33.12
CA SER A 1058 7.67 -22.03 33.27
C SER A 1058 6.36 -22.53 33.90
N GLY A 1059 5.85 -21.83 34.91
CA GLY A 1059 4.58 -22.12 35.57
C GLY A 1059 3.40 -22.00 34.61
N LEU A 1060 3.35 -20.94 33.80
CA LEU A 1060 2.29 -20.73 32.80
C LEU A 1060 2.34 -21.77 31.68
N LEU A 1061 3.52 -22.18 31.23
CA LEU A 1061 3.68 -23.25 30.25
C LEU A 1061 3.26 -24.62 30.81
N ALA A 1062 3.47 -24.85 32.11
CA ALA A 1062 3.07 -26.07 32.80
C ALA A 1062 1.55 -26.19 33.04
N LEU A 1063 0.77 -25.12 32.83
CA LEU A 1063 -0.69 -25.17 32.96
C LEU A 1063 -1.37 -25.99 31.85
N ARG A 1064 -0.66 -26.33 30.75
CA ARG A 1064 -1.22 -27.03 29.57
C ARG A 1064 -2.01 -28.29 29.93
N GLY A 1065 -3.29 -28.31 29.53
CA GLY A 1065 -4.09 -29.54 29.43
C GLY A 1065 -4.82 -29.99 30.70
N VAL A 1066 -5.04 -29.09 31.67
CA VAL A 1066 -5.61 -29.44 33.00
C VAL A 1066 -7.08 -28.97 33.18
N GLY A 1067 -7.80 -28.70 32.08
CA GLY A 1067 -9.28 -28.54 32.09
C GLY A 1067 -9.78 -27.31 31.32
N GLY A 1068 -10.60 -27.54 30.29
CA GLY A 1068 -11.13 -26.53 29.36
C GLY A 1068 -10.64 -26.71 27.92
N SER A 1069 -11.32 -26.13 26.93
CA SER A 1069 -10.89 -26.13 25.53
C SER A 1069 -9.47 -25.57 25.42
N GLY A 1070 -8.55 -26.32 24.79
CA GLY A 1070 -7.11 -25.98 24.80
C GLY A 1070 -6.76 -24.60 24.23
N GLU A 1071 -7.63 -24.06 23.39
CA GLU A 1071 -7.45 -22.76 22.73
C GLU A 1071 -7.67 -21.56 23.66
N GLU A 1072 -8.63 -21.60 24.58
CA GLU A 1072 -8.92 -20.49 25.51
C GLU A 1072 -7.80 -20.30 26.54
N GLU A 1073 -7.31 -21.42 27.07
CA GLU A 1073 -6.16 -21.44 27.98
C GLU A 1073 -4.91 -20.90 27.29
N GLU A 1074 -4.66 -21.32 26.05
CA GLU A 1074 -3.53 -20.84 25.24
C GLU A 1074 -3.65 -19.34 24.94
N ASN A 1075 -4.84 -18.87 24.51
CA ASN A 1075 -5.04 -17.48 24.16
C ASN A 1075 -4.87 -16.53 25.34
N LEU A 1076 -5.39 -16.90 26.52
CA LEU A 1076 -5.27 -16.08 27.74
C LEU A 1076 -3.85 -16.11 28.27
N ARG A 1077 -3.20 -17.28 28.24
CA ARG A 1077 -1.78 -17.41 28.60
C ARG A 1077 -0.91 -16.50 27.74
N ASP A 1078 -1.11 -16.48 26.43
CA ASP A 1078 -0.31 -15.66 25.51
C ASP A 1078 -0.47 -14.16 25.80
N ALA A 1079 -1.70 -13.69 26.10
CA ALA A 1079 -1.97 -12.30 26.46
C ALA A 1079 -1.29 -11.90 27.78
N VAL A 1080 -1.24 -12.81 28.75
CA VAL A 1080 -0.58 -12.59 30.06
C VAL A 1080 0.95 -12.66 29.92
N MET A 1081 1.45 -13.57 29.09
CA MET A 1081 2.87 -13.77 28.82
C MET A 1081 3.54 -12.53 28.22
N GLU A 1082 2.83 -11.75 27.41
CA GLU A 1082 3.30 -10.47 26.88
C GLU A 1082 3.91 -9.59 27.99
N TYR A 1083 3.16 -9.37 29.08
CA TYR A 1083 3.57 -8.47 30.16
C TYR A 1083 4.62 -9.07 31.10
N ILE A 1084 4.78 -10.40 31.10
CA ILE A 1084 5.90 -11.06 31.79
C ILE A 1084 7.19 -10.83 31.00
N PHE A 1085 7.11 -10.84 29.67
CA PHE A 1085 8.22 -10.50 28.78
C PHE A 1085 8.45 -8.99 28.61
N ALA A 1086 7.50 -8.15 29.04
CA ALA A 1086 7.71 -6.72 29.21
C ALA A 1086 8.70 -6.50 30.38
N GLY A 1087 9.80 -5.80 30.10
CA GLY A 1087 10.96 -5.62 30.99
C GLY A 1087 12.17 -6.45 30.60
#